data_AF-A0A921V555-F1
#
_entry.id   AF-A0A921V555-F1
#
_cell.length_a   1.000
_cell.length_b   1.000
_cell.length_c   1.000
_cell.angle_alpha   90.00
_cell.angle_beta   90.00
_cell.angle_gamma   90.00
#
_symmetry.space_group_name_H-M   'P 1'
#
loop_
_entity.id
_entity.type
_entity.pdbx_description
1 polymer ?
#
loop_
_entity_poly.entity_id
_entity_poly.type
_entity_poly.pdbx_seq_one_letter_code
_entity_poly.pdbx_strand_id
1 'polypeptide(L)'
;MPPQTITDEMYSEITTPKASFTYDQANKEAERTIKPNMILYTSVLVALLQPFQSGWSTSQTNLTQYSDTDQCNARPVVEGTCLMFPGHSKLEWTFAVNAWIFGGMIGSLFCGRFSDLWGRKKLLFVNCGFIIVGAVIQAAVSNIWAFAAGRVVSGIASGVATGTLGSYINELSPPHLRNILGLGLQISVTMGIVLPAIAFFFANTSSGWRYLAGFPVVVAALFLLLAPSMCLESPAWLLMKNRREEAKQVIARLYGEENVYIALGWLESSSKSNQAEQGELNNEPEAKESVLSPRYRMQLAGAILLSCAQQLSGINAVFYYSSKIFGDAGISDSRIGTLIIDFINIFPGFGAGALAIRFGNRNMILWGIASMCVMAICMTIAFLVDVSALSIVFTALYVIAFGATLGPLVWVVTADLFPDSVRASGSSICIGINWLCNLIVGVAYPYLSDALDDYSYVPFVVLLVIFYLLALKLVPETSGNGRHSRTRVQLHKSKSPIAPTALSTTMPSYRSIQVHTKSKDFRAATKIVDVPEVPTPAAGNVVVKNHFLGINATDINITAGAYTGALPPPFGCGLEAAGIVSAIGEGVTNVKVGDAVAYQKFGAFAEYFEVPSANLIKTPELSAAVLTMTVGGISASVALEQIGEMKTNETVFVSAAAGGTGQYVVQLAKLAGNHVIGTCSSDAKVEHLKALGCDRVINYTKEDVDTVLKKEYPQGVDLVFETVGGDMFKAVTSNLAVHARVIVFGYISGYHGDKSAEPMLVSQLNPTLLMKSASVRGFLLGNHAKHIPTHIARLLQLMAEGKLNPGVDSTEFRGLESVPEAIDYMYERKNIGKLIIKLE
;
A
#
# COMPACT_ATOMS: atom_id res chain seq x y z
N MET A 1 -16.40 46.37 -26.25
CA MET A 1 -16.93 46.93 -24.98
C MET A 1 -17.83 45.89 -24.34
N PRO A 2 -17.88 45.76 -23.01
CA PRO A 2 -16.84 45.53 -22.00
C PRO A 2 -16.86 44.06 -21.51
N PRO A 3 -15.96 43.62 -20.59
CA PRO A 3 -15.96 42.25 -20.08
C PRO A 3 -17.02 42.06 -18.98
N GLN A 4 -17.83 41.00 -19.07
CA GLN A 4 -18.69 40.56 -17.97
C GLN A 4 -17.98 39.50 -17.13
N THR A 5 -17.70 39.93 -15.89
CA THR A 5 -17.57 39.16 -14.65
C THR A 5 -18.11 37.73 -14.67
N ILE A 6 -17.22 36.75 -14.47
CA ILE A 6 -17.61 35.42 -13.98
C ILE A 6 -17.67 35.51 -12.46
N THR A 7 -18.87 35.38 -11.94
CA THR A 7 -19.21 35.32 -10.51
C THR A 7 -18.84 33.98 -9.90
N ASP A 8 -18.54 34.05 -8.61
CA ASP A 8 -17.93 33.06 -7.72
C ASP A 8 -18.93 31.98 -7.21
N GLU A 9 -19.77 31.42 -8.09
CA GLU A 9 -20.80 30.45 -7.68
C GLU A 9 -20.81 29.20 -8.57
N MET A 10 -20.07 28.16 -8.16
CA MET A 10 -20.47 26.74 -8.26
C MET A 10 -19.37 25.82 -7.71
N TYR A 11 -19.08 25.95 -6.41
CA TYR A 11 -18.53 24.83 -5.65
C TYR A 11 -19.69 24.02 -5.08
N SER A 12 -20.21 23.05 -5.84
CA SER A 12 -21.05 22.02 -5.24
C SER A 12 -20.12 21.12 -4.42
N GLU A 13 -20.19 21.21 -3.09
CA GLU A 13 -19.62 20.22 -2.18
C GLU A 13 -20.16 18.83 -2.55
N ILE A 14 -19.34 18.02 -3.21
CA ILE A 14 -19.65 16.62 -3.45
C ILE A 14 -19.30 15.87 -2.16
N THR A 15 -20.30 15.70 -1.30
CA THR A 15 -20.24 14.77 -0.17
C THR A 15 -20.06 13.35 -0.70
N THR A 16 -18.92 12.74 -0.37
CA THR A 16 -18.60 11.34 -0.66
C THR A 16 -19.64 10.42 -0.02
N PRO A 17 -20.28 9.48 -0.76
CA PRO A 17 -21.12 8.46 -0.14
C PRO A 17 -20.24 7.54 0.71
N LYS A 18 -20.66 7.30 1.96
CA LYS A 18 -20.05 6.33 2.87
C LYS A 18 -20.01 4.96 2.20
N ALA A 19 -18.83 4.37 2.06
CA ALA A 19 -18.64 2.97 1.67
C ALA A 19 -19.47 2.06 2.58
N SER A 20 -20.10 1.00 2.06
CA SER A 20 -20.82 0.05 2.93
C SER A 20 -19.80 -0.64 3.85
N PHE A 21 -20.05 -0.48 5.14
CA PHE A 21 -19.05 -0.54 6.19
C PHE A 21 -18.89 -1.95 6.79
N THR A 22 -19.66 -2.96 6.41
CA THR A 22 -19.92 -4.13 7.29
C THR A 22 -18.85 -5.23 7.33
N TYR A 23 -18.24 -5.67 6.22
CA TYR A 23 -17.25 -6.78 6.24
C TYR A 23 -15.84 -6.30 6.63
N ASP A 24 -15.47 -5.09 6.21
CA ASP A 24 -14.22 -4.43 6.61
C ASP A 24 -14.33 -3.87 8.05
N GLN A 25 -15.54 -3.53 8.54
CA GLN A 25 -15.75 -3.28 9.98
C GLN A 25 -15.56 -4.53 10.81
N ALA A 26 -16.06 -5.70 10.42
CA ALA A 26 -15.93 -6.90 11.24
C ALA A 26 -14.45 -7.29 11.46
N ASN A 27 -13.62 -7.21 10.42
CA ASN A 27 -12.17 -7.42 10.55
C ASN A 27 -11.49 -6.27 11.29
N LYS A 28 -11.87 -5.01 11.04
CA LYS A 28 -11.32 -3.85 11.80
C LYS A 28 -11.77 -3.83 13.26
N GLU A 29 -12.95 -4.35 13.58
CA GLU A 29 -13.48 -4.54 14.93
C GLU A 29 -12.76 -5.70 15.60
N ALA A 30 -12.58 -6.83 14.92
CA ALA A 30 -11.77 -7.96 15.39
C ALA A 30 -10.31 -7.53 15.66
N GLU A 31 -9.69 -6.77 14.76
CA GLU A 31 -8.35 -6.20 14.90
C GLU A 31 -8.26 -5.16 16.04
N ARG A 32 -9.34 -4.41 16.32
CA ARG A 32 -9.43 -3.46 17.44
C ARG A 32 -9.70 -4.16 18.78
N THR A 33 -10.26 -5.37 18.78
CA THR A 33 -10.48 -6.16 20.00
C THR A 33 -9.24 -6.93 20.48
N ILE A 34 -8.19 -7.05 19.66
CA ILE A 34 -6.94 -7.71 20.08
C ILE A 34 -6.26 -6.86 21.15
N LYS A 35 -6.20 -7.39 22.36
CA LYS A 35 -5.44 -6.80 23.47
C LYS A 35 -4.05 -7.41 23.49
N PRO A 36 -2.99 -6.64 23.22
CA PRO A 36 -1.63 -7.18 23.28
C PRO A 36 -1.24 -7.54 24.71
N ASN A 37 -0.42 -8.58 24.83
CA ASN A 37 0.22 -8.94 26.08
C ASN A 37 1.29 -7.92 26.47
N MET A 38 1.64 -7.87 27.76
CA MET A 38 2.68 -6.98 28.28
C MET A 38 4.03 -7.13 27.56
N ILE A 39 4.33 -8.31 27.02
CA ILE A 39 5.57 -8.59 26.30
C ILE A 39 5.77 -7.71 25.05
N LEU A 40 4.68 -7.27 24.40
CA LEU A 40 4.74 -6.31 23.30
C LEU A 40 5.33 -4.99 23.80
N TYR A 41 4.71 -4.43 24.85
CA TYR A 41 5.11 -3.13 25.39
C TYR A 41 6.53 -3.17 25.95
N THR A 42 6.91 -4.26 26.62
CA THR A 42 8.29 -4.42 27.10
C THR A 42 9.29 -4.59 25.96
N SER A 43 8.93 -5.30 24.88
CA SER A 43 9.78 -5.41 23.68
C SER A 43 10.04 -4.03 23.07
N VAL A 44 8.99 -3.21 22.94
CA VAL A 44 9.10 -1.84 22.42
C VAL A 44 9.91 -0.96 23.36
N LEU A 45 9.60 -0.94 24.67
CA LEU A 45 10.31 -0.13 25.66
C LEU A 45 11.82 -0.42 25.72
N VAL A 46 12.20 -1.70 25.73
CA VAL A 46 13.62 -2.08 25.72
C VAL A 46 14.27 -1.67 24.40
N ALA A 47 13.59 -1.85 23.27
CA ALA A 47 14.11 -1.43 21.97
C ALA A 47 14.27 0.09 21.82
N LEU A 48 13.46 0.88 22.53
CA LEU A 48 13.59 2.34 22.61
C LEU A 48 14.88 2.82 23.31
N LEU A 49 15.63 1.96 24.01
CA LEU A 49 16.96 2.33 24.55
C LEU A 49 17.98 2.67 23.44
N GLN A 50 17.79 2.13 22.23
CA GLN A 50 18.69 2.35 21.10
C GLN A 50 18.60 3.80 20.54
N PRO A 51 17.43 4.33 20.16
CA PRO A 51 17.29 5.71 19.71
C PRO A 51 17.55 6.74 20.82
N PHE A 52 17.37 6.36 22.09
CA PHE A 52 17.77 7.20 23.23
C PHE A 52 19.26 7.56 23.16
N GLN A 53 20.13 6.59 22.85
CA GLN A 53 21.55 6.85 22.61
C GLN A 53 21.78 7.83 21.45
N SER A 54 20.94 7.79 20.41
CA SER A 54 21.06 8.69 19.27
C SER A 54 20.78 10.14 19.70
N GLY A 55 19.75 10.34 20.51
CA GLY A 55 19.47 11.63 21.15
C GLY A 55 20.61 12.11 22.04
N TRP A 56 21.18 11.19 22.84
CA TRP A 56 22.33 11.50 23.70
C TRP A 56 23.52 12.01 22.89
N SER A 57 23.88 11.28 21.84
CA SER A 57 24.99 11.65 20.95
C SER A 57 24.73 12.93 20.13
N THR A 58 23.47 13.35 19.98
CA THR A 58 23.09 14.60 19.32
C THR A 58 23.53 15.81 20.16
N SER A 59 23.23 15.80 21.46
CA SER A 59 23.46 16.97 22.34
C SER A 59 24.75 16.92 23.16
N GLN A 60 25.45 15.78 23.24
CA GLN A 60 26.61 15.61 24.14
C GLN A 60 27.77 16.60 23.90
N THR A 61 27.88 17.20 22.71
CA THR A 61 28.94 18.16 22.36
C THR A 61 28.46 19.62 22.34
N ASN A 62 27.20 19.90 22.67
CA ASN A 62 26.59 21.23 22.55
C ASN A 62 26.91 22.17 23.73
N LEU A 63 27.91 21.89 24.57
CA LEU A 63 28.29 22.85 25.62
C LEU A 63 29.25 23.90 25.04
N THR A 64 28.94 25.19 25.19
CA THR A 64 29.76 26.30 24.61
C THR A 64 31.23 26.21 25.04
N GLN A 65 31.49 25.85 26.30
CA GLN A 65 32.85 25.70 26.84
C GLN A 65 33.67 24.60 26.18
N TYR A 66 33.07 23.75 25.34
CA TYR A 66 33.79 22.74 24.57
C TYR A 66 34.33 23.28 23.24
N SER A 67 33.84 24.42 22.73
CA SER A 67 34.11 24.85 21.34
C SER A 67 34.12 26.36 21.08
N ASP A 68 34.24 27.16 22.13
CA ASP A 68 34.47 28.60 22.01
C ASP A 68 35.77 28.85 21.23
N THR A 69 35.66 29.33 19.99
CA THR A 69 36.78 29.40 19.06
C THR A 69 37.84 30.40 19.51
N ASP A 70 37.43 31.51 20.11
CA ASP A 70 38.36 32.56 20.55
C ASP A 70 39.11 32.14 21.81
N GLN A 71 38.39 31.55 22.78
CA GLN A 71 38.99 31.03 24.00
C GLN A 71 39.87 29.80 23.74
N CYS A 72 39.47 28.91 22.83
CA CYS A 72 40.26 27.74 22.42
C CYS A 72 41.54 28.11 21.65
N ASN A 73 41.50 29.17 20.84
CA ASN A 73 42.67 29.63 20.07
C ASN A 73 43.65 30.47 20.90
N ALA A 74 43.27 30.93 22.08
CA ALA A 74 44.15 31.68 22.98
C ALA A 74 45.44 30.90 23.33
N ARG A 75 46.54 31.61 23.51
CA ARG A 75 47.85 31.06 23.90
C ARG A 75 48.46 31.93 25.01
N PRO A 76 48.53 31.46 26.28
CA PRO A 76 47.98 30.19 26.78
C PRO A 76 46.44 30.16 26.77
N VAL A 77 45.85 28.97 26.68
CA VAL A 77 44.39 28.78 26.79
C VAL A 77 43.96 29.15 28.21
N VAL A 78 42.87 29.89 28.36
CA VAL A 78 42.37 30.34 29.68
C VAL A 78 41.89 29.13 30.49
N GLU A 79 42.30 29.04 31.75
CA GLU A 79 41.92 27.91 32.62
C GLU A 79 40.40 27.86 32.82
N GLY A 80 39.81 26.67 32.67
CA GLY A 80 38.35 26.48 32.72
C GLY A 80 37.60 26.81 31.42
N THR A 81 38.32 27.20 30.36
CA THR A 81 37.79 27.38 29.00
C THR A 81 38.32 26.28 28.07
N CYS A 82 37.61 25.98 26.97
CA CYS A 82 38.00 24.93 26.02
C CYS A 82 38.24 23.53 26.65
N LEU A 83 37.24 23.00 27.37
CA LEU A 83 37.41 21.78 28.19
C LEU A 83 37.73 20.51 27.36
N MET A 84 37.33 20.47 26.09
CA MET A 84 37.61 19.37 25.18
C MET A 84 38.77 19.73 24.24
N PHE A 85 39.84 18.93 24.28
CA PHE A 85 41.02 19.07 23.41
C PHE A 85 41.53 20.52 23.29
N PRO A 86 42.12 21.11 24.35
CA PRO A 86 42.54 22.51 24.35
C PRO A 86 43.44 22.86 23.17
N GLY A 87 43.13 23.97 22.49
CA GLY A 87 43.92 24.45 21.35
C GLY A 87 43.53 23.92 19.98
N HIS A 88 42.40 23.22 19.87
CA HIS A 88 41.84 22.78 18.59
C HIS A 88 41.34 23.95 17.73
N SER A 89 41.37 23.76 16.42
CA SER A 89 40.80 24.69 15.45
C SER A 89 39.29 24.48 15.27
N LYS A 90 38.60 25.52 14.77
CA LYS A 90 37.19 25.45 14.39
C LYS A 90 36.89 24.30 13.42
N LEU A 91 37.80 24.04 12.48
CA LEU A 91 37.66 22.95 11.51
C LEU A 91 37.71 21.59 12.21
N GLU A 92 38.69 21.36 13.08
CA GLU A 92 38.80 20.09 13.82
C GLU A 92 37.56 19.82 14.69
N TRP A 93 37.05 20.84 15.37
CA TRP A 93 35.80 20.71 16.13
C TRP A 93 34.60 20.39 15.23
N THR A 94 34.48 21.08 14.10
CA THR A 94 33.41 20.84 13.12
C THR A 94 33.44 19.39 12.63
N PHE A 95 34.63 18.84 12.32
CA PHE A 95 34.77 17.43 11.96
C PHE A 95 34.40 16.49 13.12
N ALA A 96 34.83 16.79 14.35
CA ALA A 96 34.53 15.96 15.53
C ALA A 96 33.02 15.88 15.85
N VAL A 97 32.30 16.99 15.72
CA VAL A 97 30.83 17.04 15.91
C VAL A 97 30.14 16.26 14.79
N ASN A 98 30.50 16.54 13.53
CA ASN A 98 29.82 15.99 12.35
C ASN A 98 30.18 14.54 12.01
N ALA A 99 31.28 14.01 12.55
CA ALA A 99 31.69 12.62 12.37
C ALA A 99 30.59 11.61 12.77
N TRP A 100 29.82 11.92 13.81
CA TRP A 100 28.66 11.11 14.21
C TRP A 100 27.56 11.09 13.16
N ILE A 101 27.26 12.24 12.54
CA ILE A 101 26.25 12.35 11.49
C ILE A 101 26.67 11.52 10.26
N PHE A 102 27.95 11.62 9.89
CA PHE A 102 28.52 10.81 8.81
C PHE A 102 28.42 9.30 9.09
N GLY A 103 28.71 8.88 10.33
CA GLY A 103 28.47 7.51 10.76
C GLY A 103 27.00 7.09 10.65
N GLY A 104 26.07 7.97 11.06
CA GLY A 104 24.62 7.74 10.96
C GLY A 104 24.13 7.52 9.53
N MET A 105 24.69 8.29 8.58
CA MET A 105 24.44 8.09 7.15
C MET A 105 24.86 6.69 6.69
N ILE A 106 26.06 6.23 7.07
CA ILE A 106 26.54 4.88 6.74
C ILE A 106 25.63 3.83 7.37
N GLY A 107 25.35 3.94 8.68
CA GLY A 107 24.51 2.98 9.40
C GLY A 107 23.12 2.80 8.80
N SER A 108 22.46 3.90 8.42
CA SER A 108 21.10 3.89 7.87
C SER A 108 21.00 3.36 6.43
N LEU A 109 22.04 3.54 5.61
CA LEU A 109 22.08 3.01 4.24
C LEU A 109 22.24 1.48 4.21
N PHE A 110 22.95 0.90 5.18
CA PHE A 110 23.23 -0.54 5.20
C PHE A 110 22.32 -1.35 6.12
N CYS A 111 21.61 -0.73 7.07
CA CYS A 111 20.81 -1.46 8.07
C CYS A 111 19.71 -2.35 7.47
N GLY A 112 19.08 -1.94 6.36
CA GLY A 112 18.02 -2.72 5.71
C GLY A 112 18.48 -4.11 5.28
N ARG A 113 19.64 -4.19 4.60
CA ARG A 113 20.22 -5.46 4.13
C ARG A 113 20.50 -6.41 5.30
N PHE A 114 21.10 -5.91 6.38
CA PHE A 114 21.40 -6.72 7.56
C PHE A 114 20.15 -7.09 8.35
N SER A 115 19.15 -6.21 8.39
CA SER A 115 17.87 -6.46 9.05
C SER A 115 17.12 -7.62 8.39
N ASP A 116 17.18 -7.73 7.06
CA ASP A 116 16.53 -8.81 6.33
C ASP A 116 17.32 -10.13 6.40
N LEU A 117 18.66 -10.05 6.53
CA LEU A 117 19.52 -11.21 6.67
C LEU A 117 19.43 -11.85 8.07
N TRP A 118 19.59 -11.05 9.13
CA TRP A 118 19.76 -11.56 10.49
C TRP A 118 18.48 -11.50 11.34
N GLY A 119 17.48 -10.71 10.92
CA GLY A 119 16.32 -10.40 11.75
C GLY A 119 16.54 -9.11 12.54
N ARG A 120 15.42 -8.55 13.03
CA ARG A 120 15.41 -7.20 13.62
C ARG A 120 15.99 -7.24 15.03
N LYS A 121 15.60 -8.22 15.86
CA LYS A 121 16.14 -8.39 17.22
C LYS A 121 17.65 -8.61 17.19
N LYS A 122 18.14 -9.55 16.36
CA LYS A 122 19.58 -9.85 16.29
C LYS A 122 20.41 -8.66 15.82
N LEU A 123 19.92 -7.88 14.86
CA LEU A 123 20.62 -6.67 14.41
C LEU A 123 20.77 -5.66 15.56
N LEU A 124 19.72 -5.44 16.37
CA LEU A 124 19.80 -4.56 17.54
C LEU A 124 20.80 -5.07 18.60
N PHE A 125 20.95 -6.39 18.77
CA PHE A 125 22.00 -6.96 19.63
C PHE A 125 23.41 -6.65 19.12
N VAL A 126 23.66 -6.84 17.83
CA VAL A 126 24.95 -6.51 17.21
C VAL A 126 25.21 -5.00 17.30
N ASN A 127 24.16 -4.18 17.19
CA ASN A 127 24.26 -2.73 17.29
C ASN A 127 24.81 -2.25 18.64
N CYS A 128 24.52 -2.95 19.75
CA CYS A 128 25.12 -2.65 21.04
C CYS A 128 26.65 -2.72 21.02
N GLY A 129 27.24 -3.59 20.19
CA GLY A 129 28.69 -3.63 20.00
C GLY A 129 29.24 -2.30 19.46
N PHE A 130 28.57 -1.72 18.45
CA PHE A 130 28.94 -0.41 17.92
C PHE A 130 28.74 0.71 18.95
N ILE A 131 27.65 0.67 19.73
CA ILE A 131 27.43 1.65 20.81
C ILE A 131 28.58 1.60 21.82
N ILE A 132 28.93 0.41 22.31
CA ILE A 132 29.96 0.23 23.34
C ILE A 132 31.32 0.65 22.80
N VAL A 133 31.71 0.16 21.62
CA VAL A 133 33.02 0.49 21.03
C VAL A 133 33.13 1.99 20.77
N GLY A 134 32.12 2.63 20.17
CA GLY A 134 32.14 4.05 19.89
C GLY A 134 32.21 4.91 21.16
N ALA A 135 31.46 4.55 22.20
CA ALA A 135 31.46 5.25 23.49
C ALA A 135 32.79 5.07 24.26
N VAL A 136 33.34 3.86 24.28
CA VAL A 136 34.64 3.58 24.93
C VAL A 136 35.76 4.35 24.24
N ILE A 137 35.81 4.37 22.90
CA ILE A 137 36.79 5.17 22.16
C ILE A 137 36.67 6.63 22.54
N GLN A 138 35.46 7.21 22.48
CA GLN A 138 35.25 8.62 22.81
C GLN A 138 35.63 8.97 24.25
N ALA A 139 35.33 8.12 25.23
CA ALA A 139 35.64 8.35 26.63
C ALA A 139 37.13 8.20 26.97
N ALA A 140 37.85 7.32 26.27
CA ALA A 140 39.23 6.95 26.62
C ALA A 140 40.30 7.82 25.94
N VAL A 141 40.04 8.33 24.74
CA VAL A 141 41.07 9.03 23.95
C VAL A 141 41.28 10.48 24.38
N SER A 142 42.48 11.01 24.12
CA SER A 142 42.84 12.42 24.36
C SER A 142 43.21 13.16 23.06
N ASN A 143 42.86 12.57 21.91
CA ASN A 143 43.11 13.10 20.57
C ASN A 143 41.77 13.31 19.84
N ILE A 144 41.59 14.49 19.22
CA ILE A 144 40.33 14.88 18.58
C ILE A 144 39.96 14.01 17.37
N TRP A 145 40.93 13.55 16.59
CA TRP A 145 40.69 12.68 15.44
C TRP A 145 40.32 11.26 15.86
N ALA A 146 40.96 10.74 16.91
CA ALA A 146 40.57 9.47 17.52
C ALA A 146 39.17 9.56 18.14
N PHE A 147 38.83 10.71 18.75
CA PHE A 147 37.48 10.98 19.25
C PHE A 147 36.47 11.02 18.11
N ALA A 148 36.79 11.70 17.00
CA ALA A 148 35.97 11.73 15.80
C ALA A 148 35.76 10.33 15.21
N ALA A 149 36.78 9.47 15.19
CA ALA A 149 36.62 8.07 14.78
C ALA A 149 35.63 7.31 15.68
N GLY A 150 35.73 7.49 17.00
CA GLY A 150 34.73 6.96 17.95
C GLY A 150 33.33 7.50 17.70
N ARG A 151 33.19 8.77 17.34
CA ARG A 151 31.93 9.41 16.93
C ARG A 151 31.35 8.76 15.68
N VAL A 152 32.15 8.44 14.66
CA VAL A 152 31.69 7.70 13.46
C VAL A 152 31.09 6.35 13.86
N VAL A 153 31.77 5.60 14.74
CA VAL A 153 31.29 4.29 15.21
C VAL A 153 29.96 4.41 15.96
N SER A 154 29.84 5.37 16.89
CA SER A 154 28.56 5.66 17.55
C SER A 154 27.49 6.17 16.58
N GLY A 155 27.89 6.86 15.52
CA GLY A 155 27.04 7.30 14.43
C GLY A 155 26.42 6.13 13.69
N ILE A 156 27.24 5.15 13.28
CA ILE A 156 26.77 3.91 12.65
C ILE A 156 25.70 3.25 13.52
N ALA A 157 25.92 3.21 14.84
CA ALA A 157 24.96 2.66 15.78
C ALA A 157 23.63 3.43 15.79
N SER A 158 23.67 4.76 15.76
CA SER A 158 22.48 5.62 15.70
C SER A 158 21.71 5.48 14.38
N GLY A 159 22.43 5.36 13.25
CA GLY A 159 21.83 5.12 11.94
C GLY A 159 21.10 3.77 11.85
N VAL A 160 21.71 2.72 12.39
CA VAL A 160 21.09 1.38 12.45
C VAL A 160 19.87 1.38 13.38
N ALA A 161 19.97 2.02 14.54
CA ALA A 161 18.88 2.12 15.51
C ALA A 161 17.64 2.81 14.90
N THR A 162 17.84 3.99 14.32
CA THR A 162 16.75 4.79 13.71
C THR A 162 16.15 4.11 12.48
N GLY A 163 16.96 3.47 11.64
CA GLY A 163 16.49 2.76 10.44
C GLY A 163 15.77 1.42 10.72
N THR A 164 16.12 0.72 11.79
CA THR A 164 15.56 -0.62 12.10
C THR A 164 14.37 -0.55 13.05
N LEU A 165 14.33 0.42 13.97
CA LEU A 165 13.34 0.40 15.04
C LEU A 165 11.92 0.71 14.54
N GLY A 166 11.78 1.58 13.54
CA GLY A 166 10.48 1.88 12.93
C GLY A 166 9.82 0.64 12.34
N SER A 167 10.56 -0.17 11.59
CA SER A 167 10.06 -1.43 11.03
C SER A 167 9.83 -2.48 12.11
N TYR A 168 10.71 -2.58 13.10
CA TYR A 168 10.54 -3.49 14.24
C TYR A 168 9.24 -3.24 15.01
N ILE A 169 8.95 -1.98 15.39
CA ILE A 169 7.72 -1.62 16.10
C ILE A 169 6.50 -1.92 15.22
N ASN A 170 6.55 -1.61 13.92
CA ASN A 170 5.46 -1.85 12.98
C ASN A 170 5.13 -3.36 12.84
N GLU A 171 6.16 -4.19 12.75
CA GLU A 171 6.01 -5.64 12.59
C GLU A 171 5.60 -6.36 13.88
N LEU A 172 5.93 -5.79 15.05
CA LEU A 172 5.44 -6.30 16.33
C LEU A 172 4.02 -5.86 16.67
N SER A 173 3.58 -4.69 16.18
CA SER A 173 2.36 -4.04 16.67
C SER A 173 1.13 -4.34 15.80
N PRO A 174 -0.06 -4.47 16.41
CA PRO A 174 -1.30 -4.59 15.66
C PRO A 174 -1.61 -3.27 14.93
N PRO A 175 -2.34 -3.31 13.80
CA PRO A 175 -2.55 -2.14 12.93
C PRO A 175 -3.00 -0.87 13.65
N HIS A 176 -3.87 -1.00 14.65
CA HIS A 176 -4.44 0.13 15.38
C HIS A 176 -3.49 0.79 16.40
N LEU A 177 -2.41 0.11 16.83
CA LEU A 177 -1.42 0.65 17.79
C LEU A 177 -0.12 1.11 17.14
N ARG A 178 0.13 0.80 15.86
CA ARG A 178 1.39 1.12 15.15
C ARG A 178 1.75 2.59 15.25
N ASN A 179 0.77 3.48 15.07
CA ASN A 179 1.02 4.92 15.14
C ASN A 179 1.37 5.38 16.55
N ILE A 180 0.68 4.87 17.58
CA ILE A 180 0.92 5.26 18.98
C ILE A 180 2.29 4.76 19.44
N LEU A 181 2.60 3.48 19.21
CA LEU A 181 3.87 2.89 19.61
C LEU A 181 5.04 3.44 18.79
N GLY A 182 4.80 3.80 17.52
CA GLY A 182 5.77 4.47 16.66
C GLY A 182 6.22 5.84 17.18
N LEU A 183 5.34 6.61 17.85
CA LEU A 183 5.71 7.88 18.50
C LEU A 183 6.80 7.71 19.56
N GLY A 184 6.91 6.52 20.16
CA GLY A 184 7.93 6.19 21.13
C GLY A 184 9.35 6.45 20.61
N LEU A 185 9.60 6.24 19.31
CA LEU A 185 10.89 6.50 18.68
C LEU A 185 11.32 7.96 18.87
N GLN A 186 10.46 8.90 18.49
CA GLN A 186 10.76 10.34 18.59
C GLN A 186 10.90 10.74 20.06
N ILE A 187 9.99 10.29 20.93
CA ILE A 187 10.04 10.59 22.37
C ILE A 187 11.38 10.13 22.95
N SER A 188 11.81 8.91 22.63
CA SER A 188 13.08 8.37 23.09
C SER A 188 14.30 9.20 22.64
N VAL A 189 14.34 9.63 21.38
CA VAL A 189 15.38 10.56 20.88
C VAL A 189 15.36 11.86 21.67
N THR A 190 14.19 12.49 21.85
CA THR A 190 14.10 13.77 22.58
C THR A 190 14.52 13.63 24.05
N MET A 191 14.15 12.53 24.73
CA MET A 191 14.64 12.24 26.07
C MET A 191 16.17 12.08 26.12
N GLY A 192 16.74 11.45 25.09
CA GLY A 192 18.18 11.35 24.94
C GLY A 192 18.88 12.71 24.78
N ILE A 193 18.22 13.70 24.16
CA ILE A 193 18.75 15.07 23.97
C ILE A 193 18.79 15.84 25.30
N VAL A 194 17.74 15.74 26.11
CA VAL A 194 17.60 16.55 27.35
C VAL A 194 18.59 16.16 28.45
N LEU A 195 18.89 14.87 28.58
CA LEU A 195 19.70 14.40 29.71
C LEU A 195 21.17 14.86 29.68
N PRO A 196 21.86 14.93 28.54
CA PRO A 196 23.14 15.63 28.42
C PRO A 196 23.07 17.10 28.86
N ALA A 197 22.00 17.82 28.48
CA ALA A 197 21.82 19.22 28.88
C ALA A 197 21.69 19.39 30.40
N ILE A 198 21.00 18.45 31.07
CA ILE A 198 20.95 18.38 32.54
C ILE A 198 22.33 18.02 33.11
N ALA A 199 23.01 17.05 32.51
CA ALA A 199 24.33 16.60 32.96
C ALA A 199 25.39 17.71 32.88
N PHE A 200 25.28 18.67 31.96
CA PHE A 200 26.17 19.83 31.89
C PHE A 200 26.19 20.70 33.15
N PHE A 201 25.18 20.64 34.01
CA PHE A 201 25.20 21.34 35.30
C PHE A 201 26.10 20.67 36.33
N PHE A 202 26.33 19.36 36.21
CA PHE A 202 27.08 18.56 37.19
C PHE A 202 28.44 18.06 36.65
N ALA A 203 28.56 17.93 35.33
CA ALA A 203 29.74 17.39 34.64
C ALA A 203 30.54 18.48 33.91
N ASN A 204 30.48 19.74 34.37
CA ASN A 204 31.24 20.85 33.80
C ASN A 204 32.70 20.89 34.28
N THR A 205 33.37 19.73 34.31
CA THR A 205 34.76 19.60 34.76
C THR A 205 35.65 19.16 33.59
N SER A 206 36.97 19.29 33.73
CA SER A 206 37.96 18.92 32.69
C SER A 206 37.84 17.48 32.19
N SER A 207 37.34 16.57 33.03
CA SER A 207 37.08 15.16 32.69
C SER A 207 35.59 14.82 32.57
N GLY A 208 34.69 15.75 32.89
CA GLY A 208 33.25 15.53 32.94
C GLY A 208 32.65 15.02 31.62
N TRP A 209 33.13 15.57 30.50
CA TRP A 209 32.71 15.18 29.15
C TRP A 209 33.03 13.70 28.81
N ARG A 210 34.04 13.09 29.45
CA ARG A 210 34.37 11.66 29.25
C ARG A 210 33.30 10.75 29.82
N TYR A 211 32.71 11.12 30.96
CA TYR A 211 31.58 10.38 31.53
C TYR A 211 30.35 10.51 30.65
N LEU A 212 30.10 11.70 30.08
CA LEU A 212 29.03 11.88 29.11
C LEU A 212 29.25 11.00 27.87
N ALA A 213 30.47 10.98 27.34
CA ALA A 213 30.82 10.13 26.20
C ALA A 213 30.71 8.62 26.49
N GLY A 214 30.98 8.21 27.74
CA GLY A 214 30.93 6.80 28.17
C GLY A 214 29.54 6.29 28.56
N PHE A 215 28.59 7.18 28.90
CA PHE A 215 27.25 6.80 29.35
C PHE A 215 26.47 5.85 28.39
N PRO A 216 26.57 5.96 27.05
CA PRO A 216 25.92 5.01 26.15
C PRO A 216 26.29 3.54 26.37
N VAL A 217 27.45 3.25 26.99
CA VAL A 217 27.81 1.87 27.41
C VAL A 217 26.78 1.31 28.39
N VAL A 218 26.29 2.13 29.33
CA VAL A 218 25.27 1.73 30.32
C VAL A 218 23.95 1.41 29.61
N VAL A 219 23.56 2.24 28.65
CA VAL A 219 22.34 2.05 27.85
C VAL A 219 22.41 0.75 27.05
N ALA A 220 23.56 0.48 26.40
CA ALA A 220 23.78 -0.76 25.66
C ALA A 220 23.82 -1.99 26.56
N ALA A 221 24.46 -1.90 27.73
CA ALA A 221 24.49 -2.98 28.72
C ALA A 221 23.08 -3.31 29.24
N LEU A 222 22.27 -2.29 29.52
CA LEU A 222 20.88 -2.47 29.93
C LEU A 222 20.06 -3.17 28.83
N PHE A 223 20.23 -2.77 27.57
CA PHE A 223 19.60 -3.47 26.44
C PHE A 223 20.05 -4.94 26.37
N LEU A 224 21.35 -5.22 26.43
CA LEU A 224 21.89 -6.58 26.35
C LEU A 224 21.40 -7.48 27.51
N LEU A 225 21.17 -6.90 28.69
CA LEU A 225 20.64 -7.59 29.86
C LEU A 225 19.14 -7.92 29.70
N LEU A 226 18.34 -6.97 29.21
CA LEU A 226 16.87 -7.09 29.17
C LEU A 226 16.34 -7.74 27.89
N ALA A 227 17.00 -7.53 26.74
CA ALA A 227 16.52 -7.98 25.44
C ALA A 227 16.39 -9.52 25.28
N PRO A 228 17.19 -10.38 25.94
CA PRO A 228 17.01 -11.83 25.82
C PRO A 228 15.65 -12.30 26.35
N SER A 229 15.20 -11.74 27.48
CA SER A 229 13.96 -12.13 28.16
C SER A 229 12.74 -11.31 27.72
N MET A 230 12.91 -10.03 27.39
CA MET A 230 11.80 -9.11 27.18
C MET A 230 11.50 -8.79 25.71
N CYS A 231 12.47 -8.97 24.79
CA CYS A 231 12.29 -8.67 23.36
C CYS A 231 11.99 -9.94 22.56
N LEU A 232 11.02 -9.86 21.64
CA LEU A 232 10.72 -10.92 20.69
C LEU A 232 11.30 -10.63 19.30
N GLU A 233 11.46 -11.64 18.45
CA GLU A 233 11.82 -11.41 17.05
C GLU A 233 10.58 -11.00 16.25
N SER A 234 10.77 -10.33 15.12
CA SER A 234 9.67 -9.96 14.24
C SER A 234 8.94 -11.19 13.67
N PRO A 235 7.60 -11.30 13.84
CA PRO A 235 6.83 -12.37 13.24
C PRO A 235 6.76 -12.26 11.71
N ALA A 236 6.75 -11.03 11.17
CA ALA A 236 6.80 -10.79 9.72
C ALA A 236 8.11 -11.29 9.11
N TRP A 237 9.25 -11.05 9.78
CA TRP A 237 10.55 -11.57 9.35
C TRP A 237 10.61 -13.10 9.36
N LEU A 238 10.05 -13.73 10.41
CA LEU A 238 10.01 -15.19 10.53
C LEU A 238 9.19 -15.81 9.40
N LEU A 239 8.05 -15.21 9.05
CA LEU A 239 7.25 -15.64 7.89
C LEU A 239 8.00 -15.47 6.57
N MET A 240 8.71 -14.35 6.37
CA MET A 240 9.56 -14.13 5.21
C MET A 240 10.66 -15.19 5.07
N LYS A 241 11.26 -15.65 6.19
CA LYS A 241 12.24 -16.75 6.22
C LYS A 241 11.61 -18.14 6.19
N ASN A 242 10.31 -18.25 5.93
CA ASN A 242 9.57 -19.51 5.86
C ASN A 242 9.56 -20.30 7.20
N ARG A 243 9.72 -19.61 8.34
CA ARG A 243 9.73 -20.17 9.71
C ARG A 243 8.36 -19.99 10.37
N ARG A 244 7.32 -20.56 9.77
CA ARG A 244 5.91 -20.31 10.14
C ARG A 244 5.55 -20.75 11.56
N GLU A 245 6.10 -21.87 12.04
CA GLU A 245 5.81 -22.36 13.40
C GLU A 245 6.42 -21.45 14.49
N GLU A 246 7.62 -20.92 14.25
CA GLU A 246 8.21 -19.93 15.16
C GLU A 246 7.44 -18.61 15.14
N ALA A 247 6.95 -18.20 13.95
CA ALA A 247 6.10 -17.01 13.84
C ALA A 247 4.81 -17.19 14.67
N LYS A 248 4.16 -18.36 14.63
CA LYS A 248 2.99 -18.67 15.47
C LYS A 248 3.29 -18.55 16.95
N GLN A 249 4.42 -19.09 17.41
CA GLN A 249 4.83 -19.01 18.83
C GLN A 249 5.06 -17.55 19.27
N VAL A 250 5.71 -16.75 18.43
CA VAL A 250 5.93 -15.33 18.70
C VAL A 250 4.60 -14.58 18.74
N ILE A 251 3.72 -14.81 17.77
CA ILE A 251 2.38 -14.21 17.70
C ILE A 251 1.55 -14.58 18.93
N ALA A 252 1.57 -15.84 19.37
CA ALA A 252 0.88 -16.30 20.57
C ALA A 252 1.38 -15.56 21.82
N ARG A 253 2.69 -15.33 21.93
CA ARG A 253 3.25 -14.53 23.03
C ARG A 253 2.81 -13.06 22.95
N LEU A 254 2.75 -12.47 21.75
CA LEU A 254 2.37 -11.08 21.55
C LEU A 254 0.88 -10.82 21.83
N TYR A 255 0.00 -11.73 21.41
CA TYR A 255 -1.45 -11.46 21.32
C TYR A 255 -2.35 -12.52 21.98
N GLY A 256 -1.82 -13.62 22.49
CA GLY A 256 -2.61 -14.78 22.95
C GLY A 256 -2.76 -15.86 21.88
N GLU A 257 -2.94 -17.12 22.30
CA GLU A 257 -3.05 -18.28 21.40
C GLU A 257 -4.30 -18.21 20.51
N GLU A 258 -5.39 -17.67 21.05
CA GLU A 258 -6.67 -17.49 20.39
C GLU A 258 -6.62 -16.51 19.20
N ASN A 259 -5.65 -15.58 19.21
CA ASN A 259 -5.52 -14.53 18.21
C ASN A 259 -4.50 -14.88 17.11
N VAL A 260 -3.85 -16.05 17.18
CA VAL A 260 -2.76 -16.43 16.25
C VAL A 260 -3.23 -16.45 14.80
N TYR A 261 -4.40 -17.03 14.52
CA TYR A 261 -4.92 -17.15 13.16
C TYR A 261 -5.35 -15.81 12.56
N ILE A 262 -5.92 -14.91 13.38
CA ILE A 262 -6.28 -13.55 12.96
C ILE A 262 -5.00 -12.77 12.61
N ALA A 263 -3.99 -12.87 13.48
CA ALA A 263 -2.69 -12.23 13.28
C ALA A 263 -1.90 -12.73 12.08
N LEU A 264 -1.92 -14.05 11.85
CA LEU A 264 -1.37 -14.64 10.63
C LEU A 264 -2.13 -14.15 9.39
N GLY A 265 -3.44 -13.94 9.47
CA GLY A 265 -4.25 -13.42 8.37
C GLY A 265 -3.70 -12.10 7.81
N TRP A 266 -3.46 -11.11 8.67
CA TRP A 266 -2.91 -9.83 8.21
C TRP A 266 -1.41 -9.90 7.92
N LEU A 267 -0.61 -10.66 8.69
CA LEU A 267 0.84 -10.77 8.45
C LEU A 267 1.18 -11.55 7.18
N GLU A 268 0.44 -12.61 6.86
CA GLU A 268 0.60 -13.36 5.62
C GLU A 268 0.05 -12.61 4.42
N SER A 269 -0.97 -11.77 4.58
CA SER A 269 -1.39 -10.86 3.51
C SER A 269 -0.27 -9.87 3.13
N SER A 270 0.49 -9.37 4.13
CA SER A 270 1.68 -8.53 3.94
C SER A 270 2.94 -9.31 3.53
N SER A 271 3.00 -10.63 3.75
CA SER A 271 4.15 -11.48 3.39
C SER A 271 3.96 -12.14 2.02
N LYS A 272 2.73 -12.43 1.58
CA LYS A 272 2.43 -13.00 0.26
C LYS A 272 2.61 -11.98 -0.86
N SER A 273 2.45 -10.69 -0.58
CA SER A 273 2.92 -9.62 -1.46
C SER A 273 4.45 -9.66 -1.67
N ASN A 274 5.22 -10.13 -0.68
CA ASN A 274 6.69 -10.26 -0.76
C ASN A 274 7.15 -11.65 -1.28
N GLN A 275 6.35 -12.72 -1.09
CA GLN A 275 6.68 -14.08 -1.54
C GLN A 275 6.21 -14.39 -2.96
N ALA A 276 5.19 -13.70 -3.48
CA ALA A 276 4.83 -13.77 -4.90
C ALA A 276 5.95 -13.24 -5.82
N GLU A 277 6.94 -12.53 -5.27
CA GLU A 277 8.14 -12.06 -5.99
C GLU A 277 9.36 -12.99 -5.85
N GLN A 278 9.36 -13.99 -4.96
CA GLN A 278 10.55 -14.84 -4.69
C GLN A 278 10.37 -16.32 -5.08
N GLY A 279 9.23 -16.68 -5.65
CA GLY A 279 8.73 -18.05 -5.62
C GLY A 279 8.54 -18.79 -6.94
N GLU A 280 9.15 -18.41 -8.08
CA GLU A 280 9.19 -19.28 -9.28
C GLU A 280 10.57 -19.23 -9.98
N LEU A 281 11.18 -20.40 -10.21
CA LEU A 281 12.61 -20.63 -10.49
C LEU A 281 13.03 -20.43 -11.97
N ASN A 282 14.05 -19.58 -12.16
CA ASN A 282 15.24 -19.67 -13.04
C ASN A 282 15.15 -19.86 -14.57
N ASN A 283 15.41 -18.78 -15.33
CA ASN A 283 16.67 -18.56 -16.08
C ASN A 283 16.54 -17.31 -17.00
N GLU A 284 16.73 -16.11 -16.44
CA GLU A 284 17.23 -14.85 -17.05
C GLU A 284 17.21 -13.78 -15.93
N PRO A 285 18.15 -12.81 -15.89
CA PRO A 285 18.36 -11.96 -14.71
C PRO A 285 17.19 -10.96 -14.51
N GLU A 286 16.50 -11.10 -13.38
CA GLU A 286 15.43 -10.21 -12.91
C GLU A 286 15.81 -8.72 -12.96
N ALA A 287 15.03 -7.92 -13.67
CA ALA A 287 14.98 -6.49 -13.41
C ALA A 287 14.21 -6.27 -12.09
N LYS A 288 14.94 -6.26 -10.96
CA LYS A 288 14.41 -5.85 -9.65
C LYS A 288 13.58 -4.58 -9.82
N GLU A 289 12.31 -4.60 -9.40
CA GLU A 289 11.47 -3.40 -9.38
C GLU A 289 12.19 -2.34 -8.53
N SER A 290 12.72 -1.33 -9.21
CA SER A 290 13.55 -0.30 -8.58
C SER A 290 12.68 0.88 -8.19
N VAL A 291 12.92 1.41 -7.00
CA VAL A 291 12.32 2.67 -6.55
C VAL A 291 12.69 3.86 -7.47
N LEU A 292 13.74 3.71 -8.28
CA LEU A 292 14.16 4.68 -9.31
C LEU A 292 13.34 4.59 -10.61
N SER A 293 12.41 3.63 -10.71
CA SER A 293 11.60 3.46 -11.90
C SER A 293 10.73 4.70 -12.17
N PRO A 294 10.44 5.02 -13.45
CA PRO A 294 9.65 6.19 -13.83
C PRO A 294 8.29 6.29 -13.13
N ARG A 295 7.70 5.14 -12.78
CA ARG A 295 6.44 5.02 -12.05
C ARG A 295 6.49 5.65 -10.65
N TYR A 296 7.61 5.53 -9.95
CA TYR A 296 7.74 5.97 -8.55
C TYR A 296 8.39 7.34 -8.36
N ARG A 297 8.80 8.01 -9.46
CA ARG A 297 9.58 9.26 -9.39
C ARG A 297 8.89 10.38 -8.64
N MET A 298 7.57 10.51 -8.77
CA MET A 298 6.83 11.58 -8.08
C MET A 298 6.69 11.29 -6.58
N GLN A 299 6.45 10.03 -6.18
CA GLN A 299 6.44 9.65 -4.77
C GLN A 299 7.84 9.78 -4.14
N LEU A 300 8.87 9.33 -4.85
CA LEU A 300 10.25 9.48 -4.42
C LEU A 300 10.64 10.96 -4.29
N ALA A 301 10.28 11.80 -5.26
CA ALA A 301 10.52 13.25 -5.18
C ALA A 301 9.82 13.88 -3.97
N GLY A 302 8.56 13.51 -3.69
CA GLY A 302 7.83 13.98 -2.50
C GLY A 302 8.48 13.52 -1.19
N ALA A 303 8.90 12.26 -1.11
CA ALA A 303 9.55 11.69 0.06
C ALA A 303 10.95 12.30 0.33
N ILE A 304 11.72 12.53 -0.74
CA ILE A 304 13.02 13.23 -0.69
C ILE A 304 12.80 14.67 -0.24
N LEU A 305 11.81 15.37 -0.80
CA LEU A 305 11.47 16.73 -0.40
C LEU A 305 11.18 16.81 1.10
N LEU A 306 10.36 15.91 1.63
CA LEU A 306 10.03 15.87 3.06
C LEU A 306 11.26 15.59 3.93
N SER A 307 12.13 14.67 3.50
CA SER A 307 13.38 14.35 4.19
C SER A 307 14.34 15.53 4.23
N CYS A 308 14.46 16.26 3.11
CA CYS A 308 15.22 17.50 3.02
C CYS A 308 14.60 18.59 3.89
N ALA A 309 13.28 18.81 3.79
CA ALA A 309 12.56 19.85 4.54
C ALA A 309 12.67 19.66 6.05
N GLN A 310 12.69 18.40 6.53
CA GLN A 310 12.88 18.11 7.96
C GLN A 310 14.22 18.68 8.46
N GLN A 311 15.31 18.41 7.74
CA GLN A 311 16.67 18.69 8.21
C GLN A 311 17.16 20.09 7.82
N LEU A 312 16.94 20.47 6.56
CA LEU A 312 17.25 21.79 6.01
C LEU A 312 16.29 22.88 6.51
N SER A 313 15.35 22.54 7.38
CA SER A 313 14.68 23.53 8.21
C SER A 313 15.66 24.25 9.13
N GLY A 314 16.79 23.64 9.49
CA GLY A 314 17.73 24.21 10.46
C GLY A 314 17.45 23.81 11.91
N ILE A 315 16.52 22.88 12.16
CA ILE A 315 16.24 22.39 13.52
C ILE A 315 17.49 21.85 14.24
N ASN A 316 18.38 21.16 13.52
CA ASN A 316 19.61 20.64 14.13
C ASN A 316 20.64 21.73 14.41
N ALA A 317 20.56 22.88 13.73
CA ALA A 317 21.40 24.03 14.11
C ALA A 317 21.04 24.49 15.54
N VAL A 318 19.76 24.46 15.91
CA VAL A 318 19.32 24.65 17.30
C VAL A 318 19.95 23.57 18.19
N PHE A 319 19.78 22.28 17.90
CA PHE A 319 20.26 21.23 18.82
C PHE A 319 21.78 21.07 18.93
N TYR A 320 22.55 21.46 17.92
CA TYR A 320 24.02 21.35 17.94
C TYR A 320 24.70 22.60 18.47
N TYR A 321 24.06 23.76 18.32
CA TYR A 321 24.67 25.06 18.56
C TYR A 321 23.80 26.01 19.39
N SER A 322 22.71 25.55 20.03
CA SER A 322 21.83 26.39 20.86
C SER A 322 22.59 27.13 21.93
N SER A 323 23.62 26.50 22.52
CA SER A 323 24.40 27.14 23.56
C SER A 323 25.20 28.33 23.02
N LYS A 324 25.67 28.27 21.76
CA LYS A 324 26.27 29.41 21.06
C LYS A 324 25.21 30.44 20.70
N ILE A 325 24.09 30.02 20.10
CA ILE A 325 22.97 30.91 19.73
C ILE A 325 22.47 31.74 20.93
N PHE A 326 22.35 31.11 22.10
CA PHE A 326 21.91 31.79 23.32
C PHE A 326 23.01 32.62 23.98
N GLY A 327 24.27 32.21 23.85
CA GLY A 327 25.41 33.04 24.24
C GLY A 327 25.48 34.33 23.42
N ASP A 328 25.37 34.21 22.10
CA ASP A 328 25.36 35.33 21.15
C ASP A 328 24.17 36.27 21.42
N ALA A 329 23.01 35.73 21.81
CA ALA A 329 21.82 36.49 22.21
C ALA A 329 21.90 37.14 23.62
N GLY A 330 23.06 37.14 24.27
CA GLY A 330 23.28 37.84 25.54
C GLY A 330 22.85 37.09 26.82
N ILE A 331 22.61 35.77 26.75
CA ILE A 331 22.25 34.97 27.93
C ILE A 331 23.52 34.58 28.70
N SER A 332 23.61 35.02 29.96
CA SER A 332 24.79 34.80 30.81
C SER A 332 25.13 33.33 31.07
N ASP A 333 24.13 32.45 31.07
CA ASP A 333 24.32 30.99 31.16
C ASP A 333 23.54 30.27 30.05
N SER A 334 24.24 29.98 28.96
CA SER A 334 23.68 29.34 27.77
C SER A 334 23.13 27.92 28.01
N ARG A 335 23.49 27.29 29.14
CA ARG A 335 22.96 25.97 29.55
C ARG A 335 21.48 26.05 29.87
N ILE A 336 21.03 27.17 30.45
CA ILE A 336 19.61 27.38 30.81
C ILE A 336 18.76 27.44 29.55
N GLY A 337 19.19 28.21 28.54
CA GLY A 337 18.49 28.29 27.26
C GLY A 337 18.41 26.93 26.56
N THR A 338 19.53 26.22 26.47
CA THR A 338 19.59 24.87 25.87
C THR A 338 18.64 23.91 26.60
N LEU A 339 18.67 23.87 27.94
CA LEU A 339 17.80 23.00 28.73
C LEU A 339 16.31 23.30 28.52
N ILE A 340 15.92 24.58 28.44
CA ILE A 340 14.53 24.98 28.19
C ILE A 340 14.05 24.44 26.83
N ILE A 341 14.85 24.63 25.78
CA ILE A 341 14.51 24.16 24.44
C ILE A 341 14.42 22.64 24.39
N ASP A 342 15.40 21.96 24.95
CA ASP A 342 15.46 20.49 24.96
C ASP A 342 14.28 19.90 25.75
N PHE A 343 13.93 20.51 26.89
CA PHE A 343 12.77 20.09 27.67
C PHE A 343 11.45 20.31 26.92
N ILE A 344 11.28 21.47 26.27
CA ILE A 344 10.08 21.79 25.48
C ILE A 344 9.92 20.81 24.31
N ASN A 345 11.02 20.35 23.71
CA ASN A 345 11.02 19.41 22.58
C ASN A 345 10.34 18.06 22.87
N ILE A 346 10.25 17.65 24.15
CA ILE A 346 9.64 16.37 24.55
C ILE A 346 8.12 16.35 24.30
N PHE A 347 7.42 17.44 24.58
CA PHE A 347 5.95 17.45 24.66
C PHE A 347 5.22 17.37 23.31
N PRO A 348 5.63 18.10 22.26
CA PRO A 348 4.93 18.09 20.97
C PRO A 348 4.75 16.68 20.37
N GLY A 349 5.68 15.77 20.64
CA GLY A 349 5.65 14.40 20.16
C GLY A 349 4.46 13.57 20.67
N PHE A 350 3.95 13.83 21.88
CA PHE A 350 2.85 13.05 22.47
C PHE A 350 1.50 13.29 21.77
N GLY A 351 1.30 14.48 21.19
CA GLY A 351 0.03 14.87 20.55
C GLY A 351 0.03 14.77 19.03
N ALA A 352 1.20 14.67 18.38
CA ALA A 352 1.33 14.78 16.93
C ALA A 352 0.49 13.74 16.17
N GLY A 353 0.48 12.48 16.62
CA GLY A 353 -0.33 11.44 15.98
C GLY A 353 -1.85 11.67 16.08
N ALA A 354 -2.33 12.17 17.22
CA ALA A 354 -3.74 12.50 17.40
C ALA A 354 -4.16 13.71 16.56
N LEU A 355 -3.30 14.74 16.50
CA LEU A 355 -3.48 15.90 15.63
C LEU A 355 -3.51 15.49 14.16
N ALA A 356 -2.65 14.54 13.75
CA ALA A 356 -2.56 14.06 12.37
C ALA A 356 -3.84 13.37 11.90
N ILE A 357 -4.45 12.56 12.76
CA ILE A 357 -5.74 11.91 12.48
C ILE A 357 -6.86 12.94 12.33
N ARG A 358 -6.78 14.05 13.08
CA ARG A 358 -7.82 15.09 13.10
C ARG A 358 -7.71 16.10 11.95
N PHE A 359 -6.49 16.55 11.64
CA PHE A 359 -6.24 17.67 10.72
C PHE A 359 -5.66 17.25 9.36
N GLY A 360 -5.20 16.01 9.24
CA GLY A 360 -4.58 15.47 8.04
C GLY A 360 -3.07 15.72 7.98
N ASN A 361 -2.34 14.74 7.42
CA ASN A 361 -0.88 14.74 7.37
C ASN A 361 -0.34 15.86 6.49
N ARG A 362 -0.96 16.10 5.33
CA ARG A 362 -0.51 17.14 4.38
C ARG A 362 -0.67 18.52 4.98
N ASN A 363 -1.84 18.79 5.58
CA ASN A 363 -2.11 20.08 6.18
C ASN A 363 -1.17 20.32 7.36
N MET A 364 -0.99 19.36 8.27
CA MET A 364 -0.06 19.55 9.38
C MET A 364 1.36 19.85 8.94
N ILE A 365 1.87 19.18 7.88
CA ILE A 365 3.20 19.48 7.33
C ILE A 365 3.24 20.92 6.80
N LEU A 366 2.24 21.37 6.03
CA LEU A 366 2.21 22.74 5.49
C LEU A 366 2.13 23.80 6.59
N TRP A 367 1.27 23.59 7.60
CA TRP A 367 1.17 24.47 8.76
C TRP A 367 2.46 24.48 9.58
N GLY A 368 3.13 23.33 9.67
CA GLY A 368 4.45 23.18 10.28
C GLY A 368 5.50 24.04 9.60
N ILE A 369 5.70 23.87 8.29
CA ILE A 369 6.66 24.66 7.50
C ILE A 369 6.35 26.16 7.61
N ALA A 370 5.08 26.54 7.48
CA ALA A 370 4.67 27.94 7.58
C ALA A 370 4.95 28.54 8.97
N SER A 371 4.58 27.81 10.04
CA SER A 371 4.83 28.23 11.43
C SER A 371 6.33 28.38 11.70
N MET A 372 7.13 27.38 11.29
CA MET A 372 8.59 27.43 11.40
C MET A 372 9.17 28.61 10.62
N CYS A 373 8.66 28.91 9.43
CA CYS A 373 9.11 30.07 8.65
C CYS A 373 8.85 31.39 9.38
N VAL A 374 7.65 31.57 9.95
CA VAL A 374 7.32 32.77 10.72
C VAL A 374 8.19 32.86 11.97
N MET A 375 8.36 31.75 12.71
CA MET A 375 9.18 31.75 13.92
C MET A 375 10.65 31.99 13.62
N ALA A 376 11.20 31.49 12.50
CA ALA A 376 12.56 31.79 12.08
C ALA A 376 12.76 33.28 11.74
N ILE A 377 11.77 33.94 11.12
CA ILE A 377 11.79 35.40 10.92
C ILE A 377 11.76 36.12 12.27
N CYS A 378 10.89 35.70 13.19
CA CYS A 378 10.82 36.28 14.53
C CYS A 378 12.13 36.07 15.32
N MET A 379 12.80 34.94 15.15
CA MET A 379 14.14 34.69 15.74
C MET A 379 15.16 35.68 15.19
N THR A 380 15.24 35.87 13.87
CA THR A 380 16.14 36.88 13.27
C THR A 380 15.83 38.29 13.78
N ILE A 381 14.55 38.66 13.89
CA ILE A 381 14.17 39.95 14.48
C ILE A 381 14.64 40.03 15.93
N ALA A 382 14.45 38.99 16.73
CA ALA A 382 14.85 38.96 18.14
C ALA A 382 16.36 39.10 18.34
N PHE A 383 17.19 38.55 17.44
CA PHE A 383 18.63 38.80 17.43
C PHE A 383 18.93 40.27 17.12
N LEU A 384 18.30 40.85 16.11
CA LEU A 384 18.51 42.26 15.73
C LEU A 384 18.10 43.29 16.80
N VAL A 385 17.08 42.99 17.62
CA VAL A 385 16.69 43.86 18.75
C VAL A 385 17.45 43.53 20.05
N ASP A 386 18.33 42.53 20.06
CA ASP A 386 19.15 42.12 21.20
C ASP A 386 18.32 41.82 22.47
N VAL A 387 17.18 41.14 22.30
CA VAL A 387 16.30 40.75 23.41
C VAL A 387 16.38 39.24 23.64
N SER A 388 17.29 38.83 24.52
CA SER A 388 17.55 37.43 24.90
C SER A 388 16.30 36.59 25.17
N ALA A 389 15.32 37.14 25.90
CA ALA A 389 14.07 36.44 26.23
C ALA A 389 13.22 36.14 24.99
N LEU A 390 13.17 37.05 24.01
CA LEU A 390 12.42 36.83 22.76
C LEU A 390 13.09 35.76 21.90
N SER A 391 14.43 35.71 21.88
CA SER A 391 15.18 34.68 21.16
C SER A 391 14.87 33.28 21.71
N ILE A 392 14.78 33.12 23.03
CA ILE A 392 14.36 31.84 23.65
C ILE A 392 12.92 31.50 23.27
N VAL A 393 11.99 32.45 23.39
CA VAL A 393 10.57 32.21 23.13
C VAL A 393 10.33 31.80 21.67
N PHE A 394 10.89 32.51 20.70
CA PHE A 394 10.70 32.17 19.29
C PHE A 394 11.44 30.89 18.91
N THR A 395 12.61 30.60 19.49
CA THR A 395 13.28 29.30 19.32
C THR A 395 12.42 28.17 19.91
N ALA A 396 11.81 28.36 21.08
CA ALA A 396 10.93 27.37 21.68
C ALA A 396 9.70 27.11 20.83
N LEU A 397 9.05 28.16 20.33
CA LEU A 397 7.89 28.04 19.43
C LEU A 397 8.27 27.38 18.10
N TYR A 398 9.47 27.65 17.58
CA TYR A 398 10.04 26.99 16.41
C TYR A 398 10.19 25.48 16.64
N VAL A 399 10.77 25.08 17.78
CA VAL A 399 10.93 23.66 18.16
C VAL A 399 9.58 22.99 18.40
N ILE A 400 8.61 23.67 19.02
CA ILE A 400 7.24 23.16 19.20
C ILE A 400 6.59 22.90 17.85
N ALA A 401 6.68 23.87 16.91
CA ALA A 401 6.12 23.74 15.58
C ALA A 401 6.73 22.52 14.85
N PHE A 402 8.05 22.37 14.90
CA PHE A 402 8.74 21.21 14.33
C PHE A 402 8.28 19.89 14.96
N GLY A 403 8.33 19.79 16.29
CA GLY A 403 8.04 18.56 17.03
C GLY A 403 6.57 18.12 16.92
N ALA A 404 5.65 19.05 16.70
CA ALA A 404 4.24 18.73 16.47
C ALA A 404 3.94 18.34 15.01
N THR A 405 4.85 18.64 14.08
CA THR A 405 4.60 18.49 12.63
C THR A 405 5.71 17.70 11.93
N LEU A 406 6.73 18.34 11.34
CA LEU A 406 7.75 17.70 10.50
C LEU A 406 8.56 16.63 11.24
N GLY A 407 8.80 16.81 12.54
CA GLY A 407 9.56 15.85 13.35
C GLY A 407 9.00 14.43 13.24
N PRO A 408 7.79 14.17 13.77
CA PRO A 408 7.19 12.83 13.71
C PRO A 408 6.58 12.48 12.35
N LEU A 409 6.00 13.44 11.61
CA LEU A 409 5.21 13.12 10.42
C LEU A 409 6.04 12.69 9.22
N VAL A 410 7.27 13.18 9.06
CA VAL A 410 8.10 12.84 7.90
C VAL A 410 8.40 11.34 7.85
N TRP A 411 8.65 10.71 9.00
CA TRP A 411 8.88 9.27 9.09
C TRP A 411 7.65 8.45 8.67
N VAL A 412 6.48 8.87 9.14
CA VAL A 412 5.20 8.18 8.85
C VAL A 412 4.81 8.38 7.38
N VAL A 413 4.77 9.62 6.91
CA VAL A 413 4.35 9.96 5.55
C VAL A 413 5.29 9.37 4.51
N THR A 414 6.60 9.38 4.75
CA THR A 414 7.59 8.78 3.83
C THR A 414 7.36 7.27 3.66
N ALA A 415 7.07 6.55 4.74
CA ALA A 415 6.78 5.13 4.67
C ALA A 415 5.45 4.84 3.93
N ASP A 416 4.44 5.69 4.10
CA ASP A 416 3.12 5.55 3.47
C ASP A 416 3.10 5.92 1.98
N LEU A 417 4.10 6.66 1.48
CA LEU A 417 4.21 7.04 0.06
C LEU A 417 4.58 5.86 -0.86
N PHE A 418 5.16 4.80 -0.31
CA PHE A 418 5.65 3.66 -1.08
C PHE A 418 4.80 2.39 -0.86
N PRO A 419 4.52 1.61 -1.93
CA PRO A 419 3.90 0.30 -1.79
C PRO A 419 4.83 -0.70 -1.11
N ASP A 420 4.28 -1.77 -0.53
CA ASP A 420 5.02 -2.71 0.33
C ASP A 420 6.30 -3.28 -0.34
N SER A 421 6.27 -3.55 -1.64
CA SER A 421 7.40 -4.14 -2.40
C SER A 421 8.65 -3.25 -2.44
N VAL A 422 8.50 -1.93 -2.57
CA VAL A 422 9.63 -0.97 -2.65
C VAL A 422 9.77 -0.09 -1.42
N ARG A 423 8.91 -0.23 -0.41
CA ARG A 423 8.89 0.63 0.79
C ARG A 423 10.21 0.62 1.55
N ALA A 424 10.82 -0.56 1.73
CA ALA A 424 12.08 -0.67 2.46
C ALA A 424 13.22 0.08 1.76
N SER A 425 13.36 -0.09 0.44
CA SER A 425 14.37 0.60 -0.36
C SER A 425 14.10 2.10 -0.46
N GLY A 426 12.85 2.51 -0.70
CA GLY A 426 12.47 3.93 -0.77
C GLY A 426 12.69 4.65 0.55
N SER A 427 12.32 4.02 1.67
CA SER A 427 12.56 4.58 3.00
C SER A 427 14.06 4.70 3.28
N SER A 428 14.87 3.68 3.01
CA SER A 428 16.33 3.74 3.25
C SER A 428 17.02 4.88 2.48
N ILE A 429 16.64 5.12 1.21
CA ILE A 429 17.16 6.26 0.44
C ILE A 429 16.78 7.60 1.10
N CYS A 430 15.52 7.74 1.51
CA CYS A 430 15.03 8.96 2.17
C CYS A 430 15.75 9.21 3.50
N ILE A 431 16.00 8.16 4.28
CA ILE A 431 16.77 8.24 5.53
C ILE A 431 18.23 8.60 5.25
N GLY A 432 18.85 8.02 4.22
CA GLY A 432 20.20 8.41 3.81
C GLY A 432 20.30 9.89 3.42
N ILE A 433 19.31 10.40 2.66
CA ILE A 433 19.21 11.81 2.31
C ILE A 433 18.97 12.68 3.54
N ASN A 434 18.15 12.21 4.48
CA ASN A 434 17.93 12.89 5.75
C ASN A 434 19.25 13.07 6.51
N TRP A 435 20.06 12.02 6.68
CA TRP A 435 21.38 12.13 7.29
C TRP A 435 22.35 13.02 6.49
N LEU A 436 22.27 13.00 5.16
CA LEU A 436 23.08 13.88 4.31
C LEU A 436 22.71 15.36 4.51
N CYS A 437 21.41 15.68 4.52
CA CYS A 437 20.94 17.04 4.80
C CYS A 437 21.31 17.50 6.21
N ASN A 438 21.23 16.59 7.19
CA ASN A 438 21.71 16.85 8.53
C ASN A 438 23.21 17.19 8.54
N LEU A 439 24.03 16.45 7.79
CA LEU A 439 25.46 16.70 7.67
C LEU A 439 25.75 18.06 7.00
N ILE A 440 24.97 18.43 5.99
CA ILE A 440 25.07 19.75 5.34
C ILE A 440 24.82 20.85 6.36
N VAL A 441 23.76 20.77 7.17
CA VAL A 441 23.45 21.78 8.20
C VAL A 441 24.54 21.81 9.27
N GLY A 442 24.94 20.65 9.79
CA GLY A 442 25.94 20.58 10.85
C GLY A 442 27.33 21.09 10.41
N VAL A 443 27.71 20.92 9.14
CA VAL A 443 28.97 21.48 8.62
C VAL A 443 28.82 22.95 8.25
N ALA A 444 27.73 23.34 7.58
CA ALA A 444 27.59 24.69 7.02
C ALA A 444 27.21 25.74 8.07
N TYR A 445 26.37 25.40 9.05
CA TYR A 445 25.80 26.38 9.99
C TYR A 445 26.86 27.17 10.78
N PRO A 446 27.92 26.56 11.36
CA PRO A 446 28.93 27.34 12.08
C PRO A 446 29.63 28.39 11.22
N TYR A 447 29.81 28.15 9.92
CA TYR A 447 30.41 29.14 9.01
C TYR A 447 29.39 30.18 8.57
N LEU A 448 28.14 29.76 8.40
CA LEU A 448 27.03 30.66 8.07
C LEU A 448 26.75 31.64 9.21
N SER A 449 26.76 31.15 10.46
CA SER A 449 26.57 31.95 11.67
C SER A 449 27.62 33.04 11.78
N ASP A 450 28.90 32.71 11.57
CA ASP A 450 29.98 33.70 11.66
C ASP A 450 29.96 34.70 10.49
N ALA A 451 29.45 34.31 9.32
CA ALA A 451 29.41 35.17 8.13
C ALA A 451 28.19 36.10 8.09
N LEU A 452 27.06 35.67 8.66
CA LEU A 452 25.78 36.39 8.61
C LEU A 452 25.34 36.97 9.96
N ASP A 453 26.01 36.61 11.06
CA ASP A 453 25.75 37.11 12.41
C ASP A 453 24.26 36.97 12.80
N ASP A 454 23.57 38.05 13.17
CA ASP A 454 22.14 38.07 13.48
C ASP A 454 21.23 37.53 12.36
N TYR A 455 21.71 37.53 11.11
CA TYR A 455 20.99 37.01 9.94
C TYR A 455 21.23 35.52 9.68
N SER A 456 21.90 34.82 10.58
CA SER A 456 22.26 33.39 10.47
C SER A 456 21.09 32.45 10.12
N TYR A 457 19.85 32.80 10.50
CA TYR A 457 18.64 32.02 10.20
C TYR A 457 17.93 32.37 8.88
N VAL A 458 18.28 33.48 8.23
CA VAL A 458 17.65 33.90 6.95
C VAL A 458 17.75 32.83 5.86
N PRO A 459 18.88 32.11 5.69
CA PRO A 459 18.96 31.05 4.69
C PRO A 459 17.95 29.91 4.94
N PHE A 460 17.65 29.59 6.21
CA PHE A 460 16.60 28.62 6.53
C PHE A 460 15.21 29.16 6.21
N VAL A 461 14.94 30.45 6.40
CA VAL A 461 13.68 31.08 5.97
C VAL A 461 13.47 30.90 4.47
N VAL A 462 14.50 31.17 3.65
CA VAL A 462 14.44 30.99 2.19
C VAL A 462 14.15 29.53 1.83
N LEU A 463 14.85 28.58 2.47
CA LEU A 463 14.63 27.15 2.26
C LEU A 463 13.22 26.71 2.68
N LEU A 464 12.71 27.18 3.82
CA LEU A 464 11.36 26.88 4.30
C LEU A 464 10.29 27.40 3.32
N VAL A 465 10.46 28.59 2.74
CA VAL A 465 9.56 29.10 1.69
C VAL A 465 9.58 28.19 0.45
N ILE A 466 10.77 27.78 0.01
CA ILE A 466 10.92 26.86 -1.13
C ILE A 466 10.23 25.52 -0.82
N PHE A 467 10.48 24.95 0.36
CA PHE A 467 9.86 23.69 0.78
C PHE A 467 8.34 23.82 0.91
N TYR A 468 7.83 24.94 1.39
CA TYR A 468 6.39 25.19 1.46
C TYR A 468 5.76 25.16 0.07
N LEU A 469 6.33 25.91 -0.88
CA LEU A 469 5.84 25.97 -2.26
C LEU A 469 5.90 24.61 -2.97
N LEU A 470 6.99 23.87 -2.78
CA LEU A 470 7.13 22.52 -3.33
C LEU A 470 6.18 21.52 -2.66
N ALA A 471 5.98 21.62 -1.34
CA ALA A 471 5.11 20.74 -0.58
C ALA A 471 3.64 20.90 -0.99
N LEU A 472 3.21 22.11 -1.36
CA LEU A 472 1.86 22.34 -1.92
C LEU A 472 1.56 21.45 -3.12
N LYS A 473 2.57 21.16 -3.96
CA LYS A 473 2.44 20.39 -5.20
C LYS A 473 2.80 18.91 -5.04
N LEU A 474 3.85 18.59 -4.27
CA LEU A 474 4.48 17.27 -4.23
C LEU A 474 4.03 16.39 -3.05
N VAL A 475 3.45 16.97 -1.99
CA VAL A 475 3.03 16.19 -0.80
C VAL A 475 1.53 15.87 -0.91
N PRO A 476 1.15 14.58 -1.08
CA PRO A 476 -0.24 14.15 -1.06
C PRO A 476 -0.76 14.00 0.37
N GLU A 477 -2.09 13.92 0.53
CA GLU A 477 -2.72 13.57 1.82
C GLU A 477 -2.64 12.05 2.06
N THR A 478 -2.25 11.65 3.27
CA THR A 478 -2.00 10.25 3.65
C THR A 478 -2.69 9.79 4.95
N SER A 479 -3.36 10.69 5.69
CA SER A 479 -4.04 10.33 6.94
C SER A 479 -5.29 9.45 6.72
N GLY A 480 -5.53 8.50 7.63
CA GLY A 480 -6.54 7.43 7.51
C GLY A 480 -8.03 7.85 7.49
N ASN A 481 -8.35 9.14 7.60
CA ASN A 481 -9.69 9.65 7.32
C ASN A 481 -9.78 10.02 5.84
N GLY A 482 -10.02 8.98 5.04
CA GLY A 482 -10.09 9.06 3.58
C GLY A 482 -8.78 8.60 2.95
N ARG A 483 -8.74 7.34 2.48
CA ARG A 483 -7.80 6.95 1.41
C ARG A 483 -8.19 7.68 0.12
N HIS A 484 -7.95 8.97 0.10
CA HIS A 484 -7.79 9.79 -1.09
C HIS A 484 -6.30 10.11 -1.19
N SER A 485 -5.50 9.12 -1.59
CA SER A 485 -4.23 9.45 -2.22
C SER A 485 -4.56 10.09 -3.57
N ARG A 486 -4.59 11.42 -3.59
CA ARG A 486 -4.43 12.19 -4.82
C ARG A 486 -3.00 11.96 -5.33
N THR A 487 -2.77 10.83 -5.99
CA THR A 487 -1.68 10.76 -6.96
C THR A 487 -2.17 11.51 -8.20
N ARG A 488 -1.98 12.83 -8.21
CA ARG A 488 -2.06 13.62 -9.46
C ARG A 488 -0.92 13.11 -10.35
N VAL A 489 -1.21 12.15 -11.23
CA VAL A 489 -0.36 11.90 -12.40
C VAL A 489 -0.56 13.10 -13.32
N GLN A 490 0.28 14.11 -13.13
CA GLN A 490 0.41 15.20 -14.08
C GLN A 490 1.12 14.61 -15.31
N LEU A 491 0.36 14.21 -16.33
CA LEU A 491 0.87 13.89 -17.67
C LEU A 491 1.54 15.15 -18.24
N HIS A 492 2.81 15.38 -17.87
CA HIS A 492 3.65 16.33 -18.58
C HIS A 492 3.96 15.69 -19.93
N LYS A 493 3.31 16.19 -20.98
CA LYS A 493 3.71 15.97 -22.37
C LYS A 493 5.15 16.45 -22.52
N SER A 494 6.10 15.52 -22.46
CA SER A 494 7.48 15.76 -22.89
C SER A 494 7.47 15.93 -24.41
N LYS A 495 7.68 17.16 -24.87
CA LYS A 495 8.05 17.43 -26.26
C LYS A 495 9.43 16.80 -26.49
N SER A 496 9.50 15.71 -27.24
CA SER A 496 10.72 15.28 -27.90
C SER A 496 10.84 15.94 -29.29
N PRO A 497 12.06 16.12 -29.81
CA PRO A 497 12.32 16.96 -30.97
C PRO A 497 11.82 16.31 -32.26
N ILE A 498 11.36 17.17 -33.16
CA ILE A 498 10.94 16.85 -34.52
C ILE A 498 12.14 16.30 -35.30
N ALA A 499 11.95 15.13 -35.92
CA ALA A 499 12.66 14.71 -37.14
C ALA A 499 11.61 14.14 -38.12
N PRO A 500 11.83 14.28 -39.44
CA PRO A 500 10.82 14.84 -40.32
C PRO A 500 9.97 13.80 -41.07
N THR A 501 8.73 14.20 -41.34
CA THR A 501 7.83 13.76 -42.43
C THR A 501 7.66 12.24 -42.65
N ALA A 502 6.54 11.71 -42.13
CA ALA A 502 5.77 10.68 -42.81
C ALA A 502 4.28 11.08 -42.75
N LEU A 503 3.57 10.80 -43.85
CA LEU A 503 2.28 11.37 -44.19
C LEU A 503 1.17 11.20 -43.14
N SER A 504 0.35 12.24 -43.02
CA SER A 504 -0.93 12.26 -42.32
C SER A 504 -1.90 11.21 -42.90
N THR A 505 -2.08 10.10 -42.20
CA THR A 505 -3.31 9.30 -42.23
C THR A 505 -4.09 9.56 -40.96
N THR A 506 -5.17 10.33 -41.04
CA THR A 506 -6.14 10.47 -39.94
C THR A 506 -6.66 9.08 -39.61
N MET A 507 -6.34 8.56 -38.42
CA MET A 507 -6.89 7.28 -37.96
C MET A 507 -8.42 7.43 -37.77
N PRO A 508 -9.21 6.40 -38.06
CA PRO A 508 -10.66 6.48 -37.94
C PRO A 508 -11.09 6.70 -36.48
N SER A 509 -12.17 7.46 -36.27
CA SER A 509 -12.91 7.48 -35.00
C SER A 509 -13.70 6.17 -34.83
N TYR A 510 -14.03 5.79 -33.60
CA TYR A 510 -14.82 4.59 -33.32
C TYR A 510 -15.77 4.77 -32.14
N ARG A 511 -16.78 3.91 -32.02
CA ARG A 511 -17.80 3.99 -30.98
C ARG A 511 -17.53 3.04 -29.82
N SER A 512 -17.88 3.45 -28.62
CA SER A 512 -17.80 2.64 -27.40
C SER A 512 -18.93 2.95 -26.43
N ILE A 513 -19.37 1.95 -25.65
CA ILE A 513 -20.29 2.15 -24.54
C ILE A 513 -19.49 2.49 -23.29
N GLN A 514 -19.79 3.65 -22.69
CA GLN A 514 -19.21 4.09 -21.42
C GLN A 514 -20.28 4.16 -20.33
N VAL A 515 -19.90 3.81 -19.11
CA VAL A 515 -20.69 3.97 -17.90
C VAL A 515 -20.52 5.41 -17.42
N HIS A 516 -21.56 6.23 -17.48
CA HIS A 516 -21.57 7.63 -17.03
C HIS A 516 -22.11 7.84 -15.62
N THR A 517 -22.90 6.88 -15.13
CA THR A 517 -23.41 6.88 -13.75
C THR A 517 -23.38 5.46 -13.23
N LYS A 518 -22.94 5.24 -11.98
CA LYS A 518 -22.98 3.91 -11.38
C LYS A 518 -24.43 3.55 -11.05
N SER A 519 -24.97 2.54 -11.70
CA SER A 519 -26.34 2.06 -11.48
C SER A 519 -26.49 0.60 -11.88
N LYS A 520 -27.45 -0.07 -11.23
CA LYS A 520 -27.94 -1.40 -11.63
C LYS A 520 -28.86 -1.35 -12.85
N ASP A 521 -29.42 -0.17 -13.15
CA ASP A 521 -30.12 0.09 -14.41
C ASP A 521 -29.09 0.36 -15.51
N PHE A 522 -28.92 -0.60 -16.42
CA PHE A 522 -27.93 -0.51 -17.50
C PHE A 522 -28.18 0.67 -18.45
N ARG A 523 -29.45 0.93 -18.78
CA ARG A 523 -29.83 2.00 -19.72
C ARG A 523 -29.54 3.36 -19.12
N ALA A 524 -29.85 3.55 -17.83
CA ALA A 524 -29.53 4.78 -17.13
C ALA A 524 -28.01 4.93 -16.87
N ALA A 525 -27.30 3.82 -16.71
CA ALA A 525 -25.87 3.83 -16.40
C ALA A 525 -24.97 4.16 -17.60
N THR A 526 -25.38 3.79 -18.82
CA THR A 526 -24.50 3.75 -20.00
C THR A 526 -24.90 4.72 -21.10
N LYS A 527 -23.92 5.15 -21.91
CA LYS A 527 -24.14 5.86 -23.18
C LYS A 527 -23.13 5.38 -24.22
N ILE A 528 -23.54 5.39 -25.48
CA ILE A 528 -22.64 5.24 -26.62
C ILE A 528 -21.95 6.59 -26.84
N VAL A 529 -20.63 6.57 -27.00
CA VAL A 529 -19.81 7.75 -27.27
C VAL A 529 -18.90 7.53 -28.47
N ASP A 530 -18.66 8.59 -29.22
CA ASP A 530 -17.64 8.63 -30.28
C ASP A 530 -16.26 8.89 -29.66
N VAL A 531 -15.34 7.97 -29.86
CA VAL A 531 -13.94 8.08 -29.48
C VAL A 531 -13.16 8.61 -30.67
N PRO A 532 -12.43 9.74 -30.54
CA PRO A 532 -11.86 10.45 -31.70
C PRO A 532 -10.85 9.65 -32.52
N GLU A 533 -10.11 8.74 -31.90
CA GLU A 533 -9.00 8.03 -32.54
C GLU A 533 -8.92 6.58 -32.04
N VAL A 534 -8.79 5.62 -32.97
CA VAL A 534 -8.41 4.23 -32.64
C VAL A 534 -7.09 4.25 -31.84
N PRO A 535 -6.97 3.48 -30.73
CA PRO A 535 -5.76 3.48 -29.93
C PRO A 535 -4.53 3.05 -30.73
N THR A 536 -3.37 3.61 -30.44
CA THR A 536 -2.08 3.03 -30.87
C THR A 536 -1.65 2.01 -29.80
N PRO A 537 -1.39 0.73 -30.16
CA PRO A 537 -1.04 -0.28 -29.16
C PRO A 537 0.30 0.05 -28.47
N ALA A 538 0.31 0.01 -27.13
CA ALA A 538 1.52 0.06 -26.34
C ALA A 538 2.39 -1.21 -26.54
N ALA A 539 3.66 -1.16 -26.13
CA ALA A 539 4.53 -2.34 -26.13
C ALA A 539 3.88 -3.52 -25.36
N GLY A 540 3.88 -4.71 -25.97
CA GLY A 540 3.21 -5.90 -25.44
C GLY A 540 1.68 -5.94 -25.60
N ASN A 541 1.06 -4.90 -26.16
CA ASN A 541 -0.38 -4.84 -26.41
C ASN A 541 -0.71 -4.95 -27.90
N VAL A 542 -1.98 -5.27 -28.18
CA VAL A 542 -2.58 -5.22 -29.52
C VAL A 542 -3.84 -4.38 -29.48
N VAL A 543 -4.27 -3.91 -30.66
CA VAL A 543 -5.61 -3.40 -30.85
C VAL A 543 -6.42 -4.43 -31.60
N VAL A 544 -7.61 -4.73 -31.09
CA VAL A 544 -8.57 -5.64 -31.70
C VAL A 544 -9.73 -4.81 -32.25
N LYS A 545 -10.05 -5.01 -33.53
CA LYS A 545 -11.34 -4.58 -34.10
C LYS A 545 -12.38 -5.63 -33.71
N ASN A 546 -13.24 -5.28 -32.76
CA ASN A 546 -14.25 -6.18 -32.23
C ASN A 546 -15.36 -6.38 -33.28
N HIS A 547 -15.73 -7.63 -33.52
CA HIS A 547 -16.85 -8.02 -34.39
C HIS A 547 -17.97 -8.69 -33.60
N PHE A 548 -17.66 -9.22 -32.42
CA PHE A 548 -18.63 -9.84 -31.53
C PHE A 548 -18.42 -9.37 -30.10
N LEU A 549 -19.50 -9.04 -29.39
CA LEU A 549 -19.49 -8.72 -27.96
C LEU A 549 -20.29 -9.77 -27.20
N GLY A 550 -19.79 -10.21 -26.04
CA GLY A 550 -20.46 -11.20 -25.20
C GLY A 550 -21.21 -10.54 -24.05
N ILE A 551 -22.51 -10.83 -23.89
CA ILE A 551 -23.31 -10.31 -22.78
C ILE A 551 -23.22 -11.26 -21.56
N ASN A 552 -22.95 -10.69 -20.40
CA ASN A 552 -22.79 -11.39 -19.13
C ASN A 552 -23.69 -10.77 -18.05
N ALA A 553 -24.21 -11.58 -17.13
CA ALA A 553 -24.92 -11.06 -15.95
C ALA A 553 -24.06 -10.08 -15.13
N THR A 554 -22.74 -10.29 -15.15
CA THR A 554 -21.76 -9.45 -14.46
C THR A 554 -21.57 -8.06 -15.09
N ASP A 555 -22.07 -7.82 -16.30
CA ASP A 555 -22.01 -6.48 -16.91
C ASP A 555 -22.81 -5.45 -16.12
N ILE A 556 -23.90 -5.85 -15.44
CA ILE A 556 -24.61 -4.98 -14.48
C ILE A 556 -23.78 -4.70 -13.24
N ASN A 557 -23.02 -5.68 -12.76
CA ASN A 557 -22.11 -5.46 -11.63
C ASN A 557 -20.99 -4.49 -12.02
N ILE A 558 -20.58 -4.47 -13.30
CA ILE A 558 -19.65 -3.46 -13.84
C ILE A 558 -20.32 -2.08 -13.86
N THR A 559 -21.55 -1.95 -14.36
CA THR A 559 -22.25 -0.65 -14.38
C THR A 559 -22.63 -0.17 -12.98
N ALA A 560 -22.92 -1.07 -12.05
CA ALA A 560 -23.23 -0.75 -10.66
C ALA A 560 -21.97 -0.39 -9.84
N GLY A 561 -20.77 -0.53 -10.40
CA GLY A 561 -19.53 -0.24 -9.71
C GLY A 561 -19.12 -1.31 -8.69
N ALA A 562 -19.65 -2.53 -8.76
CA ALA A 562 -19.28 -3.61 -7.84
C ALA A 562 -17.80 -4.04 -8.02
N TYR A 563 -17.29 -4.04 -9.26
CA TYR A 563 -15.87 -4.30 -9.55
C TYR A 563 -15.08 -3.02 -9.85
N THR A 564 -15.77 -1.97 -10.29
CA THR A 564 -15.19 -0.68 -10.73
C THR A 564 -15.48 0.43 -9.72
N GLY A 565 -15.74 0.09 -8.46
CA GLY A 565 -16.19 1.01 -7.41
C GLY A 565 -15.23 2.18 -7.16
N ALA A 566 -13.94 1.97 -7.39
CA ALA A 566 -12.91 3.01 -7.32
C ALA A 566 -12.79 3.87 -8.60
N LEU A 567 -13.27 3.39 -9.76
CA LEU A 567 -13.21 4.12 -11.02
C LEU A 567 -14.35 5.16 -11.08
N PRO A 568 -14.07 6.46 -11.21
CA PRO A 568 -15.12 7.45 -11.43
C PRO A 568 -15.66 7.32 -12.86
N PRO A 569 -16.99 7.41 -13.08
CA PRO A 569 -17.54 7.61 -14.42
C PRO A 569 -16.98 8.89 -15.09
N PRO A 570 -16.76 8.91 -16.42
CA PRO A 570 -17.01 7.82 -17.35
C PRO A 570 -15.89 6.77 -17.42
N PHE A 571 -16.27 5.50 -17.55
CA PHE A 571 -15.33 4.40 -17.84
C PHE A 571 -15.95 3.39 -18.81
N GLY A 572 -15.14 2.60 -19.53
CA GLY A 572 -15.62 1.63 -20.52
C GLY A 572 -16.49 0.52 -19.93
N CYS A 573 -17.52 0.11 -20.65
CA CYS A 573 -18.45 -0.95 -20.27
C CYS A 573 -18.12 -2.30 -20.95
N GLY A 574 -18.62 -3.41 -20.39
CA GLY A 574 -18.52 -4.74 -21.00
C GLY A 574 -17.28 -5.53 -20.58
N LEU A 575 -17.40 -6.86 -20.63
CA LEU A 575 -16.37 -7.78 -20.12
C LEU A 575 -15.57 -8.52 -21.21
N GLU A 576 -16.19 -8.89 -22.33
CA GLU A 576 -15.52 -9.74 -23.33
C GLU A 576 -15.94 -9.38 -24.75
N ALA A 577 -15.03 -9.63 -25.69
CA ALA A 577 -15.26 -9.46 -27.11
C ALA A 577 -14.36 -10.39 -27.94
N ALA A 578 -14.76 -10.59 -29.19
CA ALA A 578 -13.99 -11.33 -30.19
C ALA A 578 -13.91 -10.51 -31.48
N GLY A 579 -12.77 -10.59 -32.15
CA GLY A 579 -12.48 -9.73 -33.27
C GLY A 579 -11.18 -10.10 -33.99
N ILE A 580 -10.73 -9.19 -34.84
CA ILE A 580 -9.49 -9.33 -35.61
C ILE A 580 -8.44 -8.38 -35.07
N VAL A 581 -7.21 -8.85 -34.90
CA VAL A 581 -6.07 -7.99 -34.54
C VAL A 581 -5.85 -6.96 -35.66
N SER A 582 -6.07 -5.68 -35.35
CA SER A 582 -5.92 -4.57 -36.31
C SER A 582 -4.54 -3.91 -36.25
N ALA A 583 -3.90 -3.92 -35.07
CA ALA A 583 -2.54 -3.39 -34.87
C ALA A 583 -1.83 -4.14 -33.74
N ILE A 584 -0.50 -4.21 -33.82
CA ILE A 584 0.36 -4.82 -32.79
C ILE A 584 1.38 -3.79 -32.28
N GLY A 585 1.63 -3.79 -30.98
CA GLY A 585 2.67 -3.00 -30.35
C GLY A 585 4.04 -3.69 -30.39
N GLU A 586 5.07 -2.95 -30.02
CA GLU A 586 6.44 -3.48 -29.94
C GLU A 586 6.53 -4.70 -29.01
N GLY A 587 7.32 -5.71 -29.39
CA GLY A 587 7.54 -6.92 -28.59
C GLY A 587 6.44 -7.98 -28.65
N VAL A 588 5.34 -7.76 -29.37
CA VAL A 588 4.29 -8.78 -29.56
C VAL A 588 4.73 -9.82 -30.60
N THR A 589 4.81 -11.08 -30.18
CA THR A 589 5.23 -12.21 -31.04
C THR A 589 4.22 -13.35 -31.13
N ASN A 590 3.24 -13.41 -30.22
CA ASN A 590 2.29 -14.52 -30.11
C ASN A 590 1.07 -14.40 -31.05
N VAL A 591 0.82 -13.22 -31.61
CA VAL A 591 -0.23 -12.92 -32.60
C VAL A 591 0.28 -11.95 -33.66
N LYS A 592 -0.37 -11.94 -34.82
CA LYS A 592 -0.10 -10.97 -35.90
C LYS A 592 -1.38 -10.25 -36.33
N VAL A 593 -1.23 -9.10 -37.00
CA VAL A 593 -2.34 -8.39 -37.64
C VAL A 593 -3.10 -9.36 -38.58
N GLY A 594 -4.42 -9.37 -38.47
CA GLY A 594 -5.30 -10.29 -39.20
C GLY A 594 -5.65 -11.59 -38.45
N ASP A 595 -4.98 -11.92 -37.33
CA ASP A 595 -5.36 -13.09 -36.53
C ASP A 595 -6.74 -12.87 -35.85
N ALA A 596 -7.56 -13.92 -35.84
CA ALA A 596 -8.81 -13.96 -35.08
C ALA A 596 -8.54 -14.26 -33.60
N VAL A 597 -9.11 -13.43 -32.72
CA VAL A 597 -8.86 -13.50 -31.28
C VAL A 597 -10.11 -13.21 -30.47
N ALA A 598 -10.17 -13.76 -29.27
CA ALA A 598 -11.12 -13.39 -28.23
C ALA A 598 -10.39 -13.01 -26.95
N TYR A 599 -11.02 -12.18 -26.11
CA TYR A 599 -10.41 -11.76 -24.85
C TYR A 599 -11.45 -11.38 -23.81
N GLN A 600 -10.98 -11.32 -22.56
CA GLN A 600 -11.72 -10.80 -21.42
C GLN A 600 -10.99 -9.59 -20.86
N LYS A 601 -11.61 -8.41 -20.90
CA LYS A 601 -11.11 -7.17 -20.30
C LYS A 601 -12.26 -6.16 -20.13
N PHE A 602 -12.31 -5.50 -18.97
CA PHE A 602 -13.31 -4.45 -18.73
C PHE A 602 -13.18 -3.31 -19.76
N GLY A 603 -14.30 -2.89 -20.34
CA GLY A 603 -14.35 -1.92 -21.43
C GLY A 603 -14.53 -2.53 -22.82
N ALA A 604 -14.77 -3.85 -22.91
CA ALA A 604 -14.85 -4.57 -24.17
C ALA A 604 -16.00 -4.14 -25.10
N PHE A 605 -17.04 -3.45 -24.61
CA PHE A 605 -18.13 -2.92 -25.45
C PHE A 605 -17.67 -1.68 -26.22
N ALA A 606 -16.84 -1.92 -27.21
CA ALA A 606 -16.24 -0.95 -28.11
C ALA A 606 -16.02 -1.58 -29.48
N GLU A 607 -15.99 -0.78 -30.54
CA GLU A 607 -15.63 -1.25 -31.89
C GLU A 607 -14.12 -1.56 -32.01
N TYR A 608 -13.28 -0.80 -31.30
CA TYR A 608 -11.85 -1.05 -31.19
C TYR A 608 -11.43 -1.04 -29.73
N PHE A 609 -10.56 -1.97 -29.34
CA PHE A 609 -10.07 -2.01 -27.97
C PHE A 609 -8.64 -2.51 -27.87
N GLU A 610 -7.87 -1.87 -26.99
CA GLU A 610 -6.49 -2.26 -26.71
C GLU A 610 -6.45 -3.35 -25.65
N VAL A 611 -5.71 -4.43 -25.90
CA VAL A 611 -5.63 -5.61 -25.04
C VAL A 611 -4.18 -6.09 -24.95
N PRO A 612 -3.67 -6.47 -23.75
CA PRO A 612 -2.39 -7.15 -23.65
C PRO A 612 -2.36 -8.42 -24.50
N SER A 613 -1.31 -8.63 -25.28
CA SER A 613 -1.27 -9.76 -26.22
C SER A 613 -1.32 -11.12 -25.50
N ALA A 614 -0.85 -11.18 -24.25
CA ALA A 614 -0.90 -12.35 -23.38
C ALA A 614 -2.34 -12.75 -22.97
N ASN A 615 -3.30 -11.84 -23.05
CA ASN A 615 -4.70 -12.09 -22.67
C ASN A 615 -5.58 -12.56 -23.84
N LEU A 616 -5.00 -12.69 -25.04
CA LEU A 616 -5.71 -13.10 -26.23
C LEU A 616 -5.83 -14.63 -26.31
N ILE A 617 -7.04 -15.09 -26.58
CA ILE A 617 -7.33 -16.46 -26.99
C ILE A 617 -7.35 -16.46 -28.51
N LYS A 618 -6.29 -16.99 -29.11
CA LYS A 618 -6.20 -17.12 -30.57
C LYS A 618 -7.13 -18.23 -31.06
N THR A 619 -7.91 -17.96 -32.08
CA THR A 619 -8.78 -18.94 -32.73
C THR A 619 -8.37 -19.16 -34.20
N PRO A 620 -8.65 -20.33 -34.79
CA PRO A 620 -8.38 -20.58 -36.21
C PRO A 620 -9.18 -19.65 -37.12
N GLU A 621 -10.43 -19.36 -36.74
CA GLU A 621 -11.33 -18.46 -37.44
C GLU A 621 -12.10 -17.60 -36.43
N LEU A 622 -12.57 -16.45 -36.88
CA LEU A 622 -13.39 -15.57 -36.06
C LEU A 622 -14.81 -16.15 -35.99
N SER A 623 -15.22 -16.58 -34.80
CA SER A 623 -16.54 -17.16 -34.57
C SER A 623 -17.14 -16.62 -33.28
N ALA A 624 -18.43 -16.34 -33.30
CA ALA A 624 -19.21 -15.98 -32.11
C ALA A 624 -19.14 -17.08 -31.03
N ALA A 625 -19.00 -18.35 -31.44
CA ALA A 625 -18.91 -19.49 -30.54
C ALA A 625 -17.77 -19.40 -29.52
N VAL A 626 -16.66 -18.72 -29.83
CA VAL A 626 -15.55 -18.59 -28.86
C VAL A 626 -15.97 -17.83 -27.60
N LEU A 627 -16.91 -16.86 -27.72
CA LEU A 627 -17.38 -16.05 -26.61
C LEU A 627 -18.25 -16.84 -25.63
N THR A 628 -18.79 -18.00 -26.03
CA THR A 628 -19.47 -18.88 -25.08
C THR A 628 -18.47 -19.50 -24.10
N MET A 629 -17.23 -19.72 -24.55
CA MET A 629 -16.15 -20.28 -23.77
C MET A 629 -15.41 -19.23 -22.94
N THR A 630 -15.10 -18.06 -23.50
CA THR A 630 -14.18 -17.05 -22.93
C THR A 630 -14.47 -16.72 -21.47
N VAL A 631 -15.71 -16.38 -21.10
CA VAL A 631 -16.07 -16.24 -19.68
C VAL A 631 -16.78 -17.49 -19.14
N GLY A 632 -17.80 -17.99 -19.85
CA GLY A 632 -18.67 -19.06 -19.36
C GLY A 632 -17.98 -20.42 -19.23
N GLY A 633 -17.41 -20.91 -20.33
CA GLY A 633 -16.74 -22.21 -20.36
C GLY A 633 -15.52 -22.32 -19.45
N ILE A 634 -14.63 -21.32 -19.46
CA ILE A 634 -13.44 -21.31 -18.59
C ILE A 634 -13.87 -21.32 -17.12
N SER A 635 -14.83 -20.47 -16.76
CA SER A 635 -15.38 -20.42 -15.41
C SER A 635 -15.97 -21.75 -14.95
N ALA A 636 -16.83 -22.35 -15.78
CA ALA A 636 -17.44 -23.65 -15.48
C ALA A 636 -16.36 -24.72 -15.27
N SER A 637 -15.38 -24.78 -16.17
CA SER A 637 -14.35 -25.81 -16.13
C SER A 637 -13.41 -25.68 -14.93
N VAL A 638 -12.98 -24.47 -14.60
CA VAL A 638 -12.09 -24.23 -13.44
C VAL A 638 -12.87 -24.45 -12.15
N ALA A 639 -14.11 -23.95 -12.06
CA ALA A 639 -14.93 -24.08 -10.87
C ALA A 639 -15.26 -25.54 -10.53
N LEU A 640 -15.68 -26.35 -11.52
CA LEU A 640 -15.96 -27.77 -11.30
C LEU A 640 -14.72 -28.54 -10.82
N GLU A 641 -13.56 -28.26 -11.39
CA GLU A 641 -12.32 -28.99 -11.09
C GLU A 641 -11.65 -28.52 -9.81
N GLN A 642 -11.41 -27.21 -9.66
CA GLN A 642 -10.60 -26.65 -8.58
C GLN A 642 -11.40 -26.36 -7.30
N ILE A 643 -12.68 -25.98 -7.44
CA ILE A 643 -13.53 -25.66 -6.29
C ILE A 643 -14.47 -26.81 -5.97
N GLY A 644 -15.08 -27.40 -7.00
CA GLY A 644 -15.97 -28.54 -6.86
C GLY A 644 -15.25 -29.84 -6.53
N GLU A 645 -13.97 -29.96 -6.89
CA GLU A 645 -13.22 -31.22 -6.84
C GLU A 645 -14.08 -32.36 -7.42
N MET A 646 -14.74 -32.08 -8.54
CA MET A 646 -15.77 -32.94 -9.12
C MET A 646 -15.21 -34.31 -9.41
N LYS A 647 -15.89 -35.35 -8.91
CA LYS A 647 -15.54 -36.75 -9.14
C LYS A 647 -16.49 -37.35 -10.18
N THR A 648 -16.30 -38.62 -10.51
CA THR A 648 -17.21 -39.40 -11.35
C THR A 648 -18.29 -40.06 -10.48
N ASN A 649 -19.45 -40.35 -11.08
CA ASN A 649 -20.62 -40.93 -10.40
C ASN A 649 -21.22 -40.07 -9.27
N GLU A 650 -21.09 -38.76 -9.34
CA GLU A 650 -21.72 -37.80 -8.41
C GLU A 650 -23.07 -37.32 -8.94
N THR A 651 -23.96 -36.90 -8.04
CA THR A 651 -25.17 -36.15 -8.36
C THR A 651 -24.85 -34.65 -8.36
N VAL A 652 -24.83 -34.05 -9.55
CA VAL A 652 -24.45 -32.64 -9.77
C VAL A 652 -25.69 -31.80 -10.04
N PHE A 653 -25.95 -30.81 -9.20
CA PHE A 653 -27.03 -29.84 -9.38
C PHE A 653 -26.52 -28.55 -10.02
N VAL A 654 -27.22 -28.06 -11.05
CA VAL A 654 -26.89 -26.81 -11.76
C VAL A 654 -28.08 -25.87 -11.74
N SER A 655 -27.94 -24.76 -11.02
CA SER A 655 -28.91 -23.66 -11.08
C SER A 655 -28.79 -22.88 -12.40
N ALA A 656 -29.91 -22.37 -12.94
CA ALA A 656 -29.94 -21.62 -14.19
C ALA A 656 -29.20 -22.35 -15.35
N ALA A 657 -29.41 -23.66 -15.44
CA ALA A 657 -28.60 -24.57 -16.26
C ALA A 657 -28.64 -24.23 -17.77
N ALA A 658 -29.73 -23.63 -18.26
CA ALA A 658 -29.87 -23.24 -19.66
C ALA A 658 -29.18 -21.90 -20.01
N GLY A 659 -28.50 -21.24 -19.06
CA GLY A 659 -27.76 -20.00 -19.29
C GLY A 659 -26.37 -20.22 -19.88
N GLY A 660 -25.68 -19.12 -20.22
CA GLY A 660 -24.37 -19.15 -20.90
C GLY A 660 -23.29 -20.00 -20.20
N THR A 661 -23.17 -19.90 -18.87
CA THR A 661 -22.24 -20.74 -18.08
C THR A 661 -22.85 -22.10 -17.73
N GLY A 662 -24.13 -22.14 -17.36
CA GLY A 662 -24.80 -23.36 -16.88
C GLY A 662 -24.73 -24.53 -17.87
N GLN A 663 -24.86 -24.25 -19.15
CA GLN A 663 -24.80 -25.28 -20.20
C GLN A 663 -23.42 -25.96 -20.31
N TYR A 664 -22.34 -25.24 -19.99
CA TYR A 664 -21.00 -25.84 -19.92
C TYR A 664 -20.88 -26.71 -18.68
N VAL A 665 -21.45 -26.29 -17.56
CA VAL A 665 -21.46 -27.09 -16.33
C VAL A 665 -22.18 -28.42 -16.57
N VAL A 666 -23.34 -28.39 -17.22
CA VAL A 666 -24.10 -29.61 -17.58
C VAL A 666 -23.24 -30.54 -18.44
N GLN A 667 -22.72 -30.04 -19.56
CA GLN A 667 -21.96 -30.87 -20.49
C GLN A 667 -20.67 -31.42 -19.86
N LEU A 668 -19.91 -30.60 -19.13
CA LEU A 668 -18.67 -31.02 -18.47
C LEU A 668 -18.93 -32.04 -17.36
N ALA A 669 -20.01 -31.88 -16.58
CA ALA A 669 -20.40 -32.87 -15.58
C ALA A 669 -20.85 -34.19 -16.23
N LYS A 670 -21.61 -34.14 -17.34
CA LYS A 670 -21.98 -35.34 -18.10
C LYS A 670 -20.77 -36.05 -18.71
N LEU A 671 -19.82 -35.30 -19.30
CA LEU A 671 -18.58 -35.85 -19.83
C LEU A 671 -17.72 -36.50 -18.74
N ALA A 672 -17.81 -36.04 -17.50
CA ALA A 672 -17.17 -36.66 -16.33
C ALA A 672 -17.93 -37.89 -15.79
N GLY A 673 -19.03 -38.31 -16.42
CA GLY A 673 -19.79 -39.50 -16.00
C GLY A 673 -20.71 -39.26 -14.80
N ASN A 674 -21.18 -38.03 -14.60
CA ASN A 674 -22.07 -37.68 -13.49
C ASN A 674 -23.55 -37.70 -13.89
N HIS A 675 -24.41 -37.79 -12.86
CA HIS A 675 -25.86 -37.58 -12.99
C HIS A 675 -26.15 -36.09 -12.76
N VAL A 676 -26.78 -35.43 -13.73
CA VAL A 676 -26.92 -33.97 -13.75
C VAL A 676 -28.38 -33.56 -13.61
N ILE A 677 -28.63 -32.74 -12.59
CA ILE A 677 -29.91 -32.08 -12.33
C ILE A 677 -29.77 -30.61 -12.75
N GLY A 678 -30.62 -30.13 -13.65
CA GLY A 678 -30.59 -28.76 -14.15
C GLY A 678 -31.90 -28.03 -13.87
N THR A 679 -31.85 -26.76 -13.50
CA THR A 679 -33.06 -25.92 -13.35
C THR A 679 -33.20 -24.89 -14.47
N CYS A 680 -34.44 -24.65 -14.91
CA CYS A 680 -34.76 -23.63 -15.91
C CYS A 680 -36.19 -23.08 -15.77
N SER A 681 -36.53 -22.05 -16.56
CA SER A 681 -37.78 -21.30 -16.45
C SER A 681 -38.85 -21.62 -17.50
N SER A 682 -38.58 -22.49 -18.48
CA SER A 682 -39.50 -22.73 -19.59
C SER A 682 -39.31 -24.11 -20.23
N ASP A 683 -40.35 -24.63 -20.88
CA ASP A 683 -40.30 -25.96 -21.51
C ASP A 683 -39.32 -26.01 -22.70
N ALA A 684 -39.15 -24.90 -23.43
CA ALA A 684 -38.12 -24.82 -24.47
C ALA A 684 -36.71 -25.04 -23.90
N LYS A 685 -36.45 -24.50 -22.69
CA LYS A 685 -35.19 -24.74 -21.96
C LYS A 685 -35.09 -26.16 -21.43
N VAL A 686 -36.22 -26.80 -21.09
CA VAL A 686 -36.25 -28.21 -20.71
C VAL A 686 -35.74 -29.08 -21.86
N GLU A 687 -36.30 -28.91 -23.05
CA GLU A 687 -35.89 -29.70 -24.22
C GLU A 687 -34.44 -29.42 -24.62
N HIS A 688 -33.99 -28.16 -24.53
CA HIS A 688 -32.59 -27.82 -24.76
C HIS A 688 -31.64 -28.52 -23.77
N LEU A 689 -31.95 -28.50 -22.47
CA LEU A 689 -31.11 -29.13 -21.46
C LEU A 689 -31.07 -30.66 -21.58
N LYS A 690 -32.20 -31.30 -21.96
CA LYS A 690 -32.22 -32.73 -22.29
C LYS A 690 -31.31 -33.03 -23.48
N ALA A 691 -31.32 -32.19 -24.52
CA ALA A 691 -30.45 -32.36 -25.67
C ALA A 691 -28.95 -32.23 -25.32
N LEU A 692 -28.60 -31.45 -24.28
CA LEU A 692 -27.24 -31.37 -23.73
C LEU A 692 -26.87 -32.55 -22.79
N GLY A 693 -27.80 -33.49 -22.57
CA GLY A 693 -27.59 -34.67 -21.74
C GLY A 693 -27.94 -34.48 -20.26
N CYS A 694 -28.65 -33.43 -19.87
CA CYS A 694 -29.13 -33.25 -18.50
C CYS A 694 -30.16 -34.34 -18.15
N ASP A 695 -29.89 -35.15 -17.13
CA ASP A 695 -30.71 -36.33 -16.80
C ASP A 695 -32.06 -35.94 -16.19
N ARG A 696 -32.07 -34.96 -15.29
CA ARG A 696 -33.29 -34.41 -14.70
C ARG A 696 -33.32 -32.90 -14.86
N VAL A 697 -34.27 -32.42 -15.64
CA VAL A 697 -34.50 -30.97 -15.78
C VAL A 697 -35.74 -30.57 -14.99
N ILE A 698 -35.60 -29.63 -14.07
CA ILE A 698 -36.69 -29.08 -13.25
C ILE A 698 -37.09 -27.72 -13.83
N ASN A 699 -38.32 -27.63 -14.32
CA ASN A 699 -38.91 -26.34 -14.68
C ASN A 699 -39.50 -25.71 -13.41
N TYR A 700 -38.77 -24.79 -12.79
CA TYR A 700 -39.16 -24.23 -11.49
C TYR A 700 -40.41 -23.34 -11.55
N THR A 701 -40.95 -23.07 -12.74
CA THR A 701 -42.26 -22.39 -12.91
C THR A 701 -43.44 -23.34 -12.78
N LYS A 702 -43.20 -24.66 -12.82
CA LYS A 702 -44.20 -25.72 -12.76
C LYS A 702 -44.00 -26.67 -11.59
N GLU A 703 -42.76 -26.83 -11.15
CA GLU A 703 -42.36 -27.76 -10.10
C GLU A 703 -41.59 -27.02 -9.00
N ASP A 704 -41.85 -27.36 -7.74
CA ASP A 704 -41.06 -26.84 -6.61
C ASP A 704 -39.73 -27.61 -6.48
N VAL A 705 -38.62 -26.88 -6.50
CA VAL A 705 -37.27 -27.48 -6.54
C VAL A 705 -36.98 -28.27 -5.26
N ASP A 706 -37.31 -27.73 -4.08
CA ASP A 706 -37.07 -28.41 -2.80
C ASP A 706 -37.86 -29.72 -2.70
N THR A 707 -39.14 -29.69 -3.09
CA THR A 707 -40.01 -30.88 -3.12
C THR A 707 -39.49 -31.95 -4.07
N VAL A 708 -39.05 -31.57 -5.27
CA VAL A 708 -38.47 -32.51 -6.25
C VAL A 708 -37.19 -33.14 -5.70
N LEU A 709 -36.27 -32.34 -5.15
CA LEU A 709 -35.02 -32.84 -4.60
C LEU A 709 -35.26 -33.81 -3.43
N LYS A 710 -36.17 -33.49 -2.49
CA LYS A 710 -36.52 -34.39 -1.38
C LYS A 710 -37.10 -35.72 -1.84
N LYS A 711 -37.96 -35.68 -2.87
CA LYS A 711 -38.71 -36.85 -3.34
C LYS A 711 -37.87 -37.76 -4.23
N GLU A 712 -37.17 -37.18 -5.19
CA GLU A 712 -36.44 -37.93 -6.22
C GLU A 712 -34.99 -38.24 -5.81
N TYR A 713 -34.39 -37.42 -4.92
CA TYR A 713 -33.00 -37.54 -4.49
C TYR A 713 -32.88 -37.60 -2.95
N PRO A 714 -33.43 -38.64 -2.30
CA PRO A 714 -33.45 -38.73 -0.83
C PRO A 714 -32.05 -38.81 -0.19
N GLN A 715 -31.02 -39.19 -0.95
CA GLN A 715 -29.63 -39.18 -0.49
C GLN A 715 -28.97 -37.80 -0.58
N GLY A 716 -29.62 -36.84 -1.25
CA GLY A 716 -29.14 -35.48 -1.48
C GLY A 716 -28.26 -35.35 -2.72
N VAL A 717 -27.76 -34.13 -2.95
CA VAL A 717 -26.86 -33.78 -4.07
C VAL A 717 -25.42 -33.61 -3.60
N ASP A 718 -24.46 -34.12 -4.36
CA ASP A 718 -23.04 -34.18 -4.00
C ASP A 718 -22.27 -32.90 -4.35
N LEU A 719 -22.63 -32.28 -5.46
CA LEU A 719 -21.99 -31.07 -5.97
C LEU A 719 -23.05 -30.11 -6.50
N VAL A 720 -23.01 -28.86 -6.05
CA VAL A 720 -23.96 -27.83 -6.46
C VAL A 720 -23.20 -26.69 -7.14
N PHE A 721 -23.62 -26.33 -8.35
CA PHE A 721 -23.20 -25.12 -9.04
C PHE A 721 -24.30 -24.06 -8.95
N GLU A 722 -24.14 -23.13 -8.00
CA GLU A 722 -25.18 -22.18 -7.62
C GLU A 722 -24.87 -20.76 -8.13
N THR A 723 -25.83 -20.16 -8.84
CA THR A 723 -25.71 -18.90 -9.59
C THR A 723 -26.85 -17.91 -9.32
N VAL A 724 -27.92 -18.36 -8.68
CA VAL A 724 -29.19 -17.64 -8.57
C VAL A 724 -29.30 -16.95 -7.20
N GLY A 725 -28.95 -17.63 -6.11
CA GLY A 725 -29.16 -17.15 -4.74
C GLY A 725 -30.60 -17.32 -4.24
N GLY A 726 -30.92 -16.70 -3.09
CA GLY A 726 -32.27 -16.65 -2.52
C GLY A 726 -32.88 -18.04 -2.25
N ASP A 727 -34.15 -18.21 -2.62
CA ASP A 727 -34.89 -19.46 -2.40
C ASP A 727 -34.28 -20.68 -3.10
N MET A 728 -33.63 -20.48 -4.26
CA MET A 728 -32.91 -21.55 -4.96
C MET A 728 -31.75 -22.06 -4.10
N PHE A 729 -30.95 -21.14 -3.55
CA PHE A 729 -29.84 -21.47 -2.66
C PHE A 729 -30.33 -22.19 -1.39
N LYS A 730 -31.47 -21.78 -0.84
CA LYS A 730 -32.10 -22.44 0.32
C LYS A 730 -32.60 -23.86 -0.02
N ALA A 731 -33.23 -24.04 -1.17
CA ALA A 731 -33.73 -25.34 -1.63
C ALA A 731 -32.57 -26.35 -1.80
N VAL A 732 -31.48 -25.94 -2.45
CA VAL A 732 -30.34 -26.86 -2.68
C VAL A 732 -29.55 -27.16 -1.40
N THR A 733 -29.35 -26.15 -0.54
CA THR A 733 -28.61 -26.36 0.72
C THR A 733 -29.38 -27.22 1.71
N SER A 734 -30.71 -27.27 1.63
CA SER A 734 -31.56 -28.17 2.44
C SER A 734 -31.51 -29.63 1.98
N ASN A 735 -31.01 -29.90 0.76
CA ASN A 735 -31.01 -31.22 0.12
C ASN A 735 -29.60 -31.72 -0.21
N LEU A 736 -28.62 -31.38 0.62
CA LEU A 736 -27.23 -31.80 0.43
C LEU A 736 -26.99 -33.27 0.84
N ALA A 737 -26.17 -33.95 0.04
CA ALA A 737 -25.58 -35.23 0.43
C ALA A 737 -24.53 -35.03 1.54
N VAL A 738 -24.10 -36.12 2.17
CA VAL A 738 -22.98 -36.08 3.12
C VAL A 738 -21.70 -35.77 2.33
N HIS A 739 -20.86 -34.86 2.84
CA HIS A 739 -19.67 -34.32 2.18
C HIS A 739 -19.94 -33.48 0.93
N ALA A 740 -21.18 -33.02 0.72
CA ALA A 740 -21.50 -32.21 -0.44
C ALA A 740 -20.71 -30.89 -0.48
N ARG A 741 -20.50 -30.39 -1.70
CA ARG A 741 -19.81 -29.12 -1.96
C ARG A 741 -20.71 -28.19 -2.75
N VAL A 742 -20.89 -26.97 -2.26
CA VAL A 742 -21.68 -25.94 -2.94
C VAL A 742 -20.72 -24.88 -3.47
N ILE A 743 -20.61 -24.80 -4.79
CA ILE A 743 -19.89 -23.73 -5.48
C ILE A 743 -20.83 -22.53 -5.59
N VAL A 744 -20.47 -21.43 -4.93
CA VAL A 744 -21.14 -20.15 -5.09
C VAL A 744 -20.45 -19.40 -6.23
N PHE A 745 -21.08 -19.42 -7.41
CA PHE A 745 -20.60 -18.76 -8.62
C PHE A 745 -21.19 -17.36 -8.80
N GLY A 746 -22.43 -17.13 -8.34
CA GLY A 746 -23.10 -15.84 -8.44
C GLY A 746 -24.43 -15.82 -7.67
N TYR A 747 -25.08 -14.67 -7.64
CA TYR A 747 -26.36 -14.46 -6.94
C TYR A 747 -27.28 -13.54 -7.76
N ILE A 748 -27.66 -13.97 -8.97
CA ILE A 748 -28.38 -13.15 -9.94
C ILE A 748 -29.68 -12.52 -9.36
N SER A 749 -30.35 -13.20 -8.44
CA SER A 749 -31.54 -12.68 -7.75
C SER A 749 -31.30 -11.36 -7.00
N GLY A 750 -30.07 -11.10 -6.53
CA GLY A 750 -29.68 -9.86 -5.85
C GLY A 750 -29.26 -8.72 -6.77
N TYR A 751 -29.19 -8.94 -8.09
CA TYR A 751 -28.74 -7.91 -9.04
C TYR A 751 -29.80 -6.84 -9.28
N HIS A 752 -31.09 -7.20 -9.31
CA HIS A 752 -32.20 -6.24 -9.18
C HIS A 752 -32.60 -6.13 -7.71
N GLY A 753 -32.99 -4.95 -7.23
CA GLY A 753 -33.34 -4.68 -5.82
C GLY A 753 -34.63 -5.36 -5.33
N ASP A 754 -34.89 -6.59 -5.77
CA ASP A 754 -36.07 -7.36 -5.41
C ASP A 754 -35.95 -7.90 -3.96
N LYS A 755 -37.08 -7.93 -3.25
CA LYS A 755 -37.15 -8.19 -1.81
C LYS A 755 -36.77 -9.63 -1.42
N SER A 756 -36.66 -10.55 -2.37
CA SER A 756 -36.16 -11.92 -2.16
C SER A 756 -34.65 -12.00 -1.89
N ALA A 757 -33.94 -10.87 -1.95
CA ALA A 757 -32.50 -10.75 -1.75
C ALA A 757 -32.08 -10.61 -0.27
N GLU A 758 -32.82 -11.18 0.68
CA GLU A 758 -32.31 -11.27 2.05
C GLU A 758 -31.15 -12.29 2.09
N PRO A 759 -29.94 -11.88 2.52
CA PRO A 759 -28.83 -12.80 2.63
C PRO A 759 -29.16 -13.87 3.67
N MET A 760 -29.07 -15.14 3.27
CA MET A 760 -29.26 -16.25 4.19
C MET A 760 -28.22 -16.16 5.31
N LEU A 761 -28.70 -16.02 6.55
CA LEU A 761 -27.81 -15.91 7.70
C LEU A 761 -27.03 -17.22 7.85
N VAL A 762 -25.73 -17.12 8.11
CA VAL A 762 -24.85 -18.29 8.31
C VAL A 762 -25.40 -19.21 9.42
N SER A 763 -26.06 -18.65 10.42
CA SER A 763 -26.75 -19.41 11.49
C SER A 763 -27.81 -20.39 10.97
N GLN A 764 -28.45 -20.10 9.83
CA GLN A 764 -29.44 -20.97 9.19
C GLN A 764 -28.79 -22.14 8.43
N LEU A 765 -27.52 -22.00 8.03
CA LEU A 765 -26.75 -23.04 7.35
C LEU A 765 -26.02 -23.98 8.32
N ASN A 766 -25.59 -23.45 9.47
CA ASN A 766 -24.72 -24.16 10.42
C ASN A 766 -25.19 -25.59 10.75
N PRO A 767 -26.48 -25.85 11.07
CA PRO A 767 -26.93 -27.19 11.39
C PRO A 767 -26.76 -28.16 10.21
N THR A 768 -27.14 -27.73 9.00
CA THR A 768 -27.05 -28.57 7.81
C THR A 768 -25.60 -28.85 7.41
N LEU A 769 -24.75 -27.82 7.42
CA LEU A 769 -23.33 -27.98 7.09
C LEU A 769 -22.62 -28.90 8.09
N LEU A 770 -22.91 -28.74 9.39
CA LEU A 770 -22.37 -29.59 10.44
C LEU A 770 -22.84 -31.04 10.29
N MET A 771 -24.15 -31.27 10.20
CA MET A 771 -24.72 -32.63 10.13
C MET A 771 -24.33 -33.38 8.86
N LYS A 772 -24.13 -32.67 7.74
CA LYS A 772 -23.73 -33.26 6.46
C LYS A 772 -22.22 -33.27 6.25
N SER A 773 -21.42 -32.66 7.14
CA SER A 773 -20.00 -32.40 6.87
C SER A 773 -19.77 -31.74 5.50
N ALA A 774 -20.69 -30.86 5.11
CA ALA A 774 -20.73 -30.22 3.79
C ALA A 774 -19.98 -28.89 3.80
N SER A 775 -19.66 -28.38 2.61
CA SER A 775 -18.92 -27.12 2.44
C SER A 775 -19.59 -26.18 1.45
N VAL A 776 -19.53 -24.88 1.73
CA VAL A 776 -19.90 -23.81 0.80
C VAL A 776 -18.61 -23.09 0.40
N ARG A 777 -18.34 -22.99 -0.89
CA ARG A 777 -17.07 -22.55 -1.45
C ARG A 777 -17.32 -21.44 -2.47
N GLY A 778 -16.80 -20.25 -2.21
CA GLY A 778 -16.89 -19.13 -3.16
C GLY A 778 -15.94 -19.32 -4.34
N PHE A 779 -16.38 -18.93 -5.54
CA PHE A 779 -15.56 -18.95 -6.73
C PHE A 779 -15.46 -17.57 -7.37
N LEU A 780 -14.23 -17.15 -7.69
CA LEU A 780 -13.96 -15.98 -8.53
C LEU A 780 -12.82 -16.34 -9.48
N LEU A 781 -13.08 -16.30 -10.79
CA LEU A 781 -12.14 -16.76 -11.82
C LEU A 781 -10.74 -16.11 -11.70
N GLY A 782 -10.67 -14.82 -11.34
CA GLY A 782 -9.40 -14.10 -11.17
C GLY A 782 -8.44 -14.71 -10.14
N ASN A 783 -8.95 -15.42 -9.14
CA ASN A 783 -8.13 -16.10 -8.12
C ASN A 783 -7.50 -17.41 -8.63
N HIS A 784 -7.82 -17.83 -9.87
CA HIS A 784 -7.39 -19.09 -10.47
C HIS A 784 -6.62 -18.89 -11.78
N ALA A 785 -6.00 -17.72 -11.97
CA ALA A 785 -5.30 -17.34 -13.20
C ALA A 785 -4.31 -18.42 -13.72
N LYS A 786 -3.60 -19.10 -12.82
CA LYS A 786 -2.64 -20.17 -13.17
C LYS A 786 -3.25 -21.38 -13.89
N HIS A 787 -4.55 -21.63 -13.69
CA HIS A 787 -5.24 -22.77 -14.29
C HIS A 787 -5.83 -22.43 -15.67
N ILE A 788 -6.09 -21.14 -15.93
CA ILE A 788 -6.82 -20.66 -17.12
C ILE A 788 -6.22 -21.20 -18.44
N PRO A 789 -4.90 -21.15 -18.70
CA PRO A 789 -4.34 -21.60 -19.97
C PRO A 789 -4.62 -23.08 -20.28
N THR A 790 -4.47 -23.96 -19.29
CA THR A 790 -4.72 -25.41 -19.42
C THR A 790 -6.20 -25.68 -19.72
N HIS A 791 -7.11 -24.97 -19.06
CA HIS A 791 -8.53 -25.11 -19.29
C HIS A 791 -8.97 -24.55 -20.65
N ILE A 792 -8.39 -23.45 -21.12
CA ILE A 792 -8.61 -22.93 -22.48
C ILE A 792 -8.25 -24.00 -23.52
N ALA A 793 -7.04 -24.57 -23.42
CA ALA A 793 -6.59 -25.57 -24.38
C ALA A 793 -7.51 -26.79 -24.40
N ARG A 794 -7.93 -27.29 -23.23
CA ARG A 794 -8.86 -28.42 -23.11
C ARG A 794 -10.24 -28.10 -23.72
N LEU A 795 -10.79 -26.92 -23.43
CA LEU A 795 -12.12 -26.55 -23.91
C LEU A 795 -12.13 -26.34 -25.43
N LEU A 796 -11.10 -25.70 -25.98
CA LEU A 796 -10.94 -25.55 -27.43
C LEU A 796 -10.85 -26.91 -28.12
N GLN A 797 -10.11 -27.86 -27.55
CA GLN A 797 -10.02 -29.21 -28.07
C GLN A 797 -11.39 -29.93 -28.03
N LEU A 798 -12.10 -29.88 -26.91
CA LEU A 798 -13.41 -30.53 -26.77
C LEU A 798 -14.47 -29.92 -27.72
N MET A 799 -14.40 -28.60 -27.96
CA MET A 799 -15.24 -27.93 -28.94
C MET A 799 -14.89 -28.33 -30.37
N ALA A 800 -13.60 -28.42 -30.71
CA ALA A 800 -13.13 -28.88 -32.02
C ALA A 800 -13.50 -30.35 -32.30
N GLU A 801 -13.51 -31.20 -31.27
CA GLU A 801 -13.95 -32.59 -31.35
C GLU A 801 -15.48 -32.76 -31.38
N GLY A 802 -16.25 -31.67 -31.28
CA GLY A 802 -17.71 -31.71 -31.23
C GLY A 802 -18.29 -32.31 -29.95
N LYS A 803 -17.47 -32.49 -28.91
CA LYS A 803 -17.89 -33.02 -27.58
C LYS A 803 -18.55 -31.94 -26.72
N LEU A 804 -18.31 -30.67 -27.00
CA LEU A 804 -18.98 -29.53 -26.39
C LEU A 804 -19.69 -28.71 -27.46
N ASN A 805 -20.99 -28.50 -27.27
CA ASN A 805 -21.79 -27.59 -28.08
C ASN A 805 -21.65 -26.16 -27.53
N PRO A 806 -21.11 -25.20 -28.32
CA PRO A 806 -21.10 -23.79 -27.96
C PRO A 806 -22.50 -23.22 -28.07
N GLY A 807 -23.27 -23.25 -26.99
CA GLY A 807 -24.65 -22.76 -27.00
C GLY A 807 -24.72 -21.24 -27.03
N VAL A 808 -24.70 -20.71 -28.25
CA VAL A 808 -25.06 -19.32 -28.58
C VAL A 808 -26.58 -19.25 -28.70
N ASP A 809 -27.19 -18.20 -28.17
CA ASP A 809 -28.62 -17.95 -28.33
C ASP A 809 -28.98 -17.67 -29.79
N SER A 810 -30.13 -18.15 -30.26
CA SER A 810 -30.56 -17.96 -31.64
C SER A 810 -30.99 -16.52 -31.97
N THR A 811 -31.24 -15.69 -30.95
CA THR A 811 -31.68 -14.30 -31.11
C THR A 811 -30.52 -13.43 -31.54
N GLU A 812 -30.64 -12.78 -32.69
CA GLU A 812 -29.58 -11.94 -33.25
C GLU A 812 -29.72 -10.48 -32.79
N PHE A 813 -28.66 -9.94 -32.19
CA PHE A 813 -28.54 -8.52 -31.82
C PHE A 813 -27.40 -7.88 -32.63
N ARG A 814 -27.64 -6.68 -33.18
CA ARG A 814 -26.71 -5.99 -34.10
C ARG A 814 -26.42 -4.57 -33.64
N GLY A 815 -25.15 -4.18 -33.69
CA GLY A 815 -24.69 -2.84 -33.31
C GLY A 815 -24.65 -2.61 -31.80
N LEU A 816 -23.91 -1.59 -31.37
CA LEU A 816 -23.77 -1.22 -29.95
C LEU A 816 -25.11 -0.80 -29.32
N GLU A 817 -26.03 -0.29 -30.14
CA GLU A 817 -27.37 0.17 -29.78
C GLU A 817 -28.23 -0.97 -29.21
N SER A 818 -27.96 -2.21 -29.63
CA SER A 818 -28.68 -3.40 -29.21
C SER A 818 -28.19 -4.00 -27.88
N VAL A 819 -27.06 -3.53 -27.33
CA VAL A 819 -26.49 -4.05 -26.07
C VAL A 819 -27.46 -3.94 -24.90
N PRO A 820 -28.14 -2.79 -24.64
CA PRO A 820 -29.12 -2.70 -23.57
C PRO A 820 -30.32 -3.64 -23.76
N GLU A 821 -30.78 -3.84 -25.01
CA GLU A 821 -31.88 -4.76 -25.31
C GLU A 821 -31.51 -6.22 -25.04
N ALA A 822 -30.29 -6.62 -25.39
CA ALA A 822 -29.79 -7.95 -25.08
C ALA A 822 -29.65 -8.18 -23.56
N ILE A 823 -29.25 -7.16 -22.81
CA ILE A 823 -29.20 -7.22 -21.35
C ILE A 823 -30.60 -7.41 -20.77
N ASP A 824 -31.59 -6.62 -21.20
CA ASP A 824 -32.98 -6.79 -20.77
C ASP A 824 -33.51 -8.20 -21.09
N TYR A 825 -33.22 -8.70 -22.29
CA TYR A 825 -33.61 -10.05 -22.75
C TYR A 825 -33.03 -11.16 -21.85
N MET A 826 -31.79 -11.01 -21.39
CA MET A 826 -31.16 -11.92 -20.43
C MET A 826 -31.86 -11.89 -19.07
N TYR A 827 -32.19 -10.70 -18.57
CA TYR A 827 -32.82 -10.51 -17.26
C TYR A 827 -34.28 -10.97 -17.22
N GLU A 828 -34.99 -10.85 -18.33
CA GLU A 828 -36.30 -11.48 -18.55
C GLU A 828 -36.20 -13.01 -18.65
N ARG A 829 -34.99 -13.57 -18.52
CA ARG A 829 -34.68 -15.01 -18.53
C ARG A 829 -35.14 -15.67 -19.83
N LYS A 830 -35.13 -14.94 -20.95
CA LYS A 830 -35.53 -15.46 -22.26
C LYS A 830 -34.41 -16.26 -22.93
N ASN A 831 -33.16 -15.90 -22.65
CA ASN A 831 -32.01 -16.49 -23.33
C ASN A 831 -31.81 -17.99 -23.05
N ILE A 832 -31.41 -18.72 -24.09
CA ILE A 832 -30.92 -20.09 -24.08
C ILE A 832 -29.46 -20.03 -24.54
N GLY A 833 -28.53 -20.24 -23.61
CA GLY A 833 -27.11 -20.07 -23.85
C GLY A 833 -26.64 -18.61 -23.78
N LYS A 834 -25.61 -18.30 -24.57
CA LYS A 834 -24.88 -17.03 -24.54
C LYS A 834 -25.47 -16.04 -25.54
N LEU A 835 -25.79 -14.84 -25.07
CA LEU A 835 -26.18 -13.73 -25.95
C LEU A 835 -24.94 -13.04 -26.52
N ILE A 836 -24.98 -12.78 -27.82
CA ILE A 836 -23.89 -12.19 -28.58
C ILE A 836 -24.42 -11.03 -29.40
N ILE A 837 -23.67 -9.93 -29.39
CA ILE A 837 -23.91 -8.77 -30.25
C ILE A 837 -22.96 -8.86 -31.43
N LYS A 838 -23.47 -8.73 -32.65
CA LYS A 838 -22.67 -8.63 -33.86
C LYS A 838 -22.40 -7.16 -34.21
N LEU A 839 -21.13 -6.79 -34.27
CA LEU A 839 -20.64 -5.50 -34.76
C LEU A 839 -20.27 -5.63 -36.25
N GLU A 840 -20.44 -4.54 -37.01
CA GLU A 840 -20.28 -4.52 -38.47
C GLU A 840 -18.86 -4.82 -39.00
#